data_AF-A0A8H4BQW1-F1
#
_entry.id   AF-A0A8H4BQW1-F1
#
_cell.length_a   1.000
_cell.length_b   1.000
_cell.length_c   1.000
_cell.angle_alpha   90.00
_cell.angle_beta   90.00
_cell.angle_gamma   90.00
#
_symmetry.space_group_name_H-M   'P 1'
#
loop_
_entity.id
_entity.type
_entity.pdbx_description
1 polymer ?
#
loop_
_entity_poly.entity_id
_entity_poly.type
_entity_poly.pdbx_seq_one_letter_code
_entity_poly.pdbx_strand_id
1 'polypeptide(L)'
;MPKSPIVLDYEETSYKKEFIQFSHGIPKYLKHYISNLLPIIYWIHRYNLTWLVSDIIAGVTVGIVAVPQGMGYAKIANLSPQYGLYSSFVGLCLYCFFGTSKDISIGPTAVMSLLVGQTVTNVTASGQYTAPQVAVVLSLFGGFIALFIGLVRLGILVDFIPGPAIAGFMTGSSITISVGQWPKLFGMKSVNTHDSAYLIFGNFFRYLPEARLDAAFGIVGLVWLYSVRWGTGYLTKKYPKHEKIFFFANIMRNGVLVIFGTLIAFLINIGRDTSPISILKTVPSGFTAMAVPTVDVNLVSQVAGTLPSVVIILILEHVAIAKSFGRINNYKIDADQEIIAIGAANVIGSFFGAYPNTGSFSRTAITARSGARTPMSGVFSALVVLLCLYALTPAFYYIPDAILSAIIIHAVADLVSGPKFLRQLYRVNLFELFTFAAAVLITFFTNVEYGIYVSVILSIAALLLRIARPRYSVLGRIPVQPSTNYYDPKDPHSEKGVVIIDTQGEENDTTTTKHDENTHYIYVKQDHQTLHHLVEAPPSGVVIFRFDESLTYPNAGFISDKIMHYIQDNFNSGTPPPTTKGERAWNDRRPLAKKPAPAVDEKDSDTASSNTDQTAGNNDDSELPKLRAIVLDCSAINHLDSTGVQTLLDLKLTINRFAGYEVEWHFAAIATPSIRSALITGGFGSQAGRGPRTGELLPVVPVYRDGPQCDVNNKDGKMNNDPEANGSSSSNSSNGYTDMTNHSSLNEKLDNEIDLSISKMPSIQSHHEHEQHPASISNCSRMSYVINVDGHGQVEYYPRLDRGLPIDRYPFFHWDLEDAVRAASYTPKRESNSS
;
A
#
# COMPACT_ATOMS: atom_id res chain seq x y z
N MET A 1 -6.25 -46.08 11.44
CA MET A 1 -5.64 -45.71 10.14
C MET A 1 -4.16 -45.46 10.37
N PRO A 2 -3.25 -45.99 9.52
CA PRO A 2 -1.84 -45.61 9.62
C PRO A 2 -1.73 -44.10 9.35
N LYS A 3 -1.06 -43.38 10.26
CA LYS A 3 -0.78 -41.94 10.11
C LYS A 3 0.16 -41.78 8.92
N SER A 4 -0.37 -41.44 7.75
CA SER A 4 0.45 -40.93 6.66
C SER A 4 1.16 -39.68 7.18
N PRO A 5 2.50 -39.60 7.16
CA PRO A 5 3.18 -38.36 7.51
C PRO A 5 2.63 -37.27 6.60
N ILE A 6 2.25 -36.12 7.18
CA ILE A 6 1.92 -34.94 6.39
C ILE A 6 3.25 -34.46 5.82
N VAL A 7 3.58 -34.95 4.62
CA VAL A 7 4.73 -34.48 3.85
C VAL A 7 4.31 -33.16 3.24
N LEU A 8 4.65 -32.05 3.91
CA LEU A 8 4.62 -30.72 3.33
C LEU A 8 5.83 -30.56 2.40
N ASP A 9 5.91 -31.38 1.36
CA ASP A 9 6.76 -31.04 0.23
C ASP A 9 5.97 -30.03 -0.59
N TYR A 10 6.38 -28.76 -0.52
CA TYR A 10 5.97 -27.81 -1.54
C TYR A 10 6.65 -28.26 -2.83
N GLU A 11 6.03 -29.18 -3.56
CA GLU A 11 6.47 -29.51 -4.92
C GLU A 11 6.51 -28.19 -5.69
N GLU A 12 7.71 -27.77 -6.09
CA GLU A 12 7.89 -26.58 -6.90
C GLU A 12 7.10 -26.75 -8.20
N THR A 13 5.97 -26.05 -8.31
CA THR A 13 5.29 -25.89 -9.59
C THR A 13 6.24 -25.09 -10.48
N SER A 14 6.93 -25.81 -11.38
CA SER A 14 7.77 -25.17 -12.39
C SER A 14 6.98 -24.05 -13.07
N TYR A 15 7.56 -22.85 -13.21
CA TYR A 15 6.94 -21.71 -13.90
C TYR A 15 6.35 -22.08 -15.27
N LYS A 16 6.92 -23.10 -15.94
CA LYS A 16 6.37 -23.66 -17.18
C LYS A 16 4.98 -24.26 -17.00
N LYS A 17 4.74 -25.03 -15.93
CA LYS A 17 3.43 -25.62 -15.61
C LYS A 17 2.40 -24.54 -15.31
N GLU A 18 2.77 -23.52 -14.53
CA GLU A 18 1.89 -22.38 -14.24
C GLU A 18 1.54 -21.59 -15.50
N PHE A 19 2.51 -21.33 -16.37
CA PHE A 19 2.28 -20.63 -17.64
C PHE A 19 1.35 -21.41 -18.58
N ILE A 20 1.52 -22.74 -18.68
CA ILE A 20 0.64 -23.61 -19.47
C ILE A 20 -0.78 -23.59 -18.89
N GLN A 21 -0.93 -23.68 -17.57
CA GLN A 21 -2.24 -23.63 -16.92
C GLN A 21 -2.92 -22.26 -17.12
N PHE A 22 -2.15 -21.18 -17.01
CA PHE A 22 -2.62 -19.82 -17.28
C PHE A 22 -3.07 -19.66 -18.74
N SER A 23 -2.27 -20.12 -19.71
CA SER A 23 -2.55 -19.96 -21.15
C SER A 23 -3.84 -20.68 -21.58
N HIS A 24 -4.07 -21.90 -21.06
CA HIS A 24 -5.31 -22.63 -21.29
C HIS A 24 -6.54 -21.93 -20.67
N GLY A 25 -6.34 -21.18 -19.58
CA GLY A 25 -7.41 -20.44 -18.90
C GLY A 25 -7.79 -19.10 -19.53
N ILE A 26 -6.97 -18.55 -20.45
CA ILE A 26 -7.15 -17.20 -21.02
C ILE A 26 -8.58 -16.92 -21.52
N PRO A 27 -9.25 -17.81 -22.30
CA PRO A 27 -10.60 -17.52 -22.81
C PRO A 27 -11.62 -17.35 -21.69
N LYS A 28 -11.51 -18.16 -20.63
CA LYS A 28 -12.40 -18.10 -19.46
C LYS A 28 -12.15 -16.82 -18.66
N TYR A 29 -10.88 -16.46 -18.45
CA TYR A 29 -10.50 -15.22 -17.77
C TYR A 29 -10.96 -13.98 -18.55
N LEU A 30 -10.83 -13.98 -19.88
CA LEU A 30 -11.27 -12.88 -20.74
C LEU A 30 -12.79 -12.73 -20.70
N LYS A 31 -13.56 -13.83 -20.79
CA LYS A 31 -15.02 -13.80 -20.66
C LYS A 31 -15.44 -13.22 -19.32
N HIS A 32 -14.82 -13.68 -18.23
CA HIS A 32 -15.11 -13.20 -16.87
C HIS A 32 -14.69 -11.73 -16.67
N TYR A 33 -13.59 -11.31 -17.30
CA TYR A 33 -13.15 -9.92 -17.29
C TYR A 33 -14.18 -9.01 -17.98
N ILE A 34 -14.59 -9.35 -19.20
CA ILE A 34 -15.54 -8.56 -19.99
C ILE A 34 -16.91 -8.49 -19.27
N SER A 35 -17.38 -9.60 -18.69
CA SER A 35 -18.64 -9.58 -17.94
C SER A 35 -18.59 -8.70 -16.69
N ASN A 36 -17.41 -8.49 -16.11
CA ASN A 36 -17.24 -7.67 -14.92
C ASN A 36 -17.10 -6.18 -15.21
N LEU A 37 -16.85 -5.80 -16.47
CA LEU A 37 -16.79 -4.38 -16.88
C LEU A 37 -18.12 -3.63 -16.72
N LEU A 38 -19.25 -4.36 -16.71
CA LEU A 38 -20.60 -3.81 -16.55
C LEU A 38 -21.30 -4.38 -15.31
N PRO A 39 -20.99 -3.88 -14.09
CA PRO A 39 -21.61 -4.34 -12.85
C PRO A 39 -23.15 -4.28 -12.86
N ILE A 40 -23.74 -3.40 -13.67
CA ILE A 40 -25.20 -3.27 -13.83
C ILE A 40 -25.91 -4.59 -14.14
N ILE A 41 -25.27 -5.47 -14.91
CA ILE A 41 -25.86 -6.75 -15.33
C ILE A 41 -26.15 -7.65 -14.12
N TYR A 42 -25.37 -7.55 -13.03
CA TYR A 42 -25.53 -8.42 -11.88
C TYR A 42 -26.65 -7.98 -10.93
N TRP A 43 -26.84 -6.68 -10.73
CA TRP A 43 -27.79 -6.16 -9.74
C TRP A 43 -29.15 -5.76 -10.32
N ILE A 44 -29.24 -5.43 -11.62
CA ILE A 44 -30.49 -4.97 -12.23
C ILE A 44 -31.62 -6.01 -12.15
N HIS A 45 -31.28 -7.29 -12.25
CA HIS A 45 -32.24 -8.41 -12.13
C HIS A 45 -32.81 -8.59 -10.72
N ARG A 46 -32.18 -8.00 -9.70
CA ARG A 46 -32.61 -8.05 -8.29
C ARG A 46 -33.30 -6.76 -7.85
N TYR A 47 -33.52 -5.82 -8.78
CA TYR A 47 -34.11 -4.53 -8.49
C TYR A 47 -35.59 -4.65 -8.09
N ASN A 48 -35.99 -3.97 -7.01
CA ASN A 48 -37.35 -4.06 -6.47
C ASN A 48 -37.96 -2.66 -6.22
N LEU A 49 -39.27 -2.61 -6.00
CA LEU A 49 -40.01 -1.36 -5.79
C LEU A 49 -39.57 -0.58 -4.54
N THR A 50 -39.10 -1.26 -3.48
CA THR A 50 -38.60 -0.60 -2.28
C THR A 50 -37.29 0.15 -2.55
N TRP A 51 -36.42 -0.43 -3.36
CA TRP A 51 -35.19 0.22 -3.83
C TRP A 51 -35.53 1.39 -4.75
N LEU A 52 -36.50 1.22 -5.65
CA LEU A 52 -36.98 2.29 -6.53
C LEU A 52 -37.39 3.55 -5.75
N VAL A 53 -38.22 3.41 -4.71
CA VAL A 53 -38.68 4.56 -3.91
C VAL A 53 -37.49 5.23 -3.21
N SER A 54 -36.57 4.44 -2.65
CA SER A 54 -35.39 4.96 -1.95
C SER A 54 -34.43 5.69 -2.92
N ASP A 55 -34.22 5.14 -4.11
CA ASP A 55 -33.36 5.71 -5.14
C ASP A 55 -33.96 6.96 -5.78
N ILE A 56 -35.29 7.04 -5.93
CA ILE A 56 -35.99 8.27 -6.37
C ILE A 56 -35.81 9.37 -5.33
N ILE A 57 -36.05 9.08 -4.04
CA ILE A 57 -35.89 10.07 -2.95
C ILE A 57 -34.44 10.57 -2.92
N ALA A 58 -33.47 9.66 -2.94
CA ALA A 58 -32.06 10.01 -2.98
C ALA A 58 -31.71 10.82 -4.23
N GLY A 59 -32.18 10.39 -5.40
CA GLY A 59 -31.87 11.02 -6.67
C GLY A 59 -32.46 12.43 -6.82
N VAL A 60 -33.72 12.63 -6.43
CA VAL A 60 -34.33 13.97 -6.42
C VAL A 60 -33.59 14.90 -5.46
N THR A 61 -33.24 14.38 -4.28
CA THR A 61 -32.51 15.15 -3.26
C THR A 61 -31.14 15.62 -3.77
N VAL A 62 -30.38 14.72 -4.39
CA VAL A 62 -29.06 15.04 -4.95
C VAL A 62 -29.19 15.94 -6.17
N GLY A 63 -30.17 15.71 -7.05
CA GLY A 63 -30.44 16.53 -8.23
C GLY A 63 -30.68 18.00 -7.90
N ILE A 64 -31.50 18.28 -6.87
CA ILE A 64 -31.78 19.65 -6.41
C ILE A 64 -30.50 20.37 -5.95
N VAL A 65 -29.59 19.66 -5.30
CA VAL A 65 -28.31 20.21 -4.82
C VAL A 65 -27.29 20.33 -5.96
N ALA A 66 -27.29 19.38 -6.90
CA ALA A 66 -26.33 19.30 -7.99
C ALA A 66 -26.48 20.46 -8.99
N VAL A 67 -27.71 20.93 -9.25
CA VAL A 67 -27.98 22.00 -10.22
C VAL A 67 -27.25 23.31 -9.89
N PRO A 68 -27.47 23.96 -8.73
CA PRO A 68 -26.77 25.19 -8.39
C PRO A 68 -25.27 24.99 -8.16
N GLN A 69 -24.86 23.84 -7.59
CA GLN A 69 -23.44 23.51 -7.42
C GLN A 69 -22.72 23.39 -8.77
N GLY A 70 -23.30 22.66 -9.73
CA GLY A 70 -22.73 22.47 -11.06
C GLY A 70 -22.55 23.79 -11.81
N MET A 71 -23.56 24.67 -11.78
CA MET A 71 -23.46 26.01 -12.37
C MET A 71 -22.37 26.86 -11.70
N GLY A 72 -22.28 26.82 -10.36
CA GLY A 72 -21.23 27.50 -9.62
C GLY A 72 -19.84 26.98 -9.98
N TYR A 73 -19.66 25.67 -10.07
CA TYR A 73 -18.39 25.04 -10.43
C TYR A 73 -17.96 25.32 -11.86
N ALA A 74 -18.89 25.40 -12.82
CA ALA A 74 -18.58 25.85 -14.18
C ALA A 74 -17.96 27.27 -14.18
N LYS A 75 -18.45 28.17 -13.32
CA LYS A 75 -17.87 29.51 -13.16
C LYS A 75 -16.49 29.54 -12.50
N ILE A 76 -16.13 28.51 -11.73
CA ILE A 76 -14.75 28.33 -11.24
C ILE A 76 -13.86 27.86 -12.39
N ALA A 77 -14.38 27.02 -13.28
CA ALA A 77 -13.69 26.49 -14.45
C ALA A 77 -13.56 27.47 -15.63
N ASN A 78 -13.94 28.75 -15.47
CA ASN A 78 -14.03 29.72 -16.57
C ASN A 78 -14.93 29.28 -17.74
N LEU A 79 -15.98 28.52 -17.43
CA LEU A 79 -16.97 28.05 -18.39
C LEU A 79 -18.34 28.68 -18.11
N SER A 80 -19.15 28.73 -19.16
CA SER A 80 -20.55 29.13 -19.02
C SER A 80 -21.33 28.10 -18.16
N PRO A 81 -22.35 28.53 -17.39
CA PRO A 81 -23.03 27.68 -16.40
C PRO A 81 -23.59 26.35 -16.93
N GLN A 82 -24.04 26.32 -18.19
CA GLN A 82 -24.60 25.12 -18.83
C GLN A 82 -23.61 23.95 -18.88
N TYR A 83 -22.30 24.23 -19.00
CA TYR A 83 -21.26 23.18 -19.01
C TYR A 83 -21.25 22.41 -17.70
N GLY A 84 -21.58 23.05 -16.58
CA GLY A 84 -21.75 22.40 -15.28
C GLY A 84 -22.97 21.48 -15.22
N LEU A 85 -24.07 21.85 -15.91
CA LEU A 85 -25.27 21.02 -16.01
C LEU A 85 -25.03 19.82 -16.94
N TYR A 86 -24.33 20.02 -18.07
CA TYR A 86 -23.93 18.93 -18.97
C TYR A 86 -23.05 17.90 -18.24
N SER A 87 -22.01 18.40 -17.57
CA SER A 87 -21.13 17.60 -16.71
C SER A 87 -21.90 16.84 -15.63
N SER A 88 -22.83 17.49 -14.94
CA SER A 88 -23.64 16.84 -13.91
C SER A 88 -24.53 15.74 -14.50
N PHE A 89 -25.23 16.00 -15.60
CA PHE A 89 -26.10 15.02 -16.25
C PHE A 89 -25.34 13.76 -16.67
N VAL A 90 -24.23 13.93 -17.40
CA VAL A 90 -23.42 12.80 -17.90
C VAL A 90 -22.87 11.98 -16.74
N GLY A 91 -22.24 12.64 -15.75
CA GLY A 91 -21.63 11.95 -14.62
C GLY A 91 -22.65 11.14 -13.81
N LEU A 92 -23.79 11.76 -13.49
CA LEU A 92 -24.86 11.13 -12.71
C LEU A 92 -25.53 9.97 -13.47
N CYS A 93 -25.69 10.09 -14.79
CA CYS A 93 -26.33 9.07 -15.61
C CYS A 93 -25.41 7.88 -15.88
N LEU A 94 -24.16 8.11 -16.28
CA LEU A 94 -23.27 7.04 -16.74
C LEU A 94 -22.72 6.17 -15.62
N TYR A 95 -22.69 6.69 -14.37
CA TYR A 95 -22.10 5.95 -13.27
C TYR A 95 -22.78 4.61 -13.00
N CYS A 96 -24.10 4.50 -13.21
CA CYS A 96 -24.83 3.29 -12.88
C CYS A 96 -24.43 2.06 -13.72
N PHE A 97 -23.86 2.27 -14.91
CA PHE A 97 -23.43 1.18 -15.80
C PHE A 97 -22.12 0.53 -15.35
N PHE A 98 -21.18 1.36 -14.88
CA PHE A 98 -19.79 0.96 -14.65
C PHE A 98 -19.39 0.92 -13.17
N GLY A 99 -20.08 1.66 -12.29
CA GLY A 99 -19.73 1.80 -10.89
C GLY A 99 -20.06 0.59 -10.03
N THR A 100 -19.30 0.41 -8.94
CA THR A 100 -19.55 -0.61 -7.90
C THR A 100 -20.17 0.00 -6.65
N SER A 101 -19.98 1.30 -6.42
CA SER A 101 -20.55 1.99 -5.27
C SER A 101 -22.01 2.37 -5.48
N LYS A 102 -22.88 2.04 -4.52
CA LYS A 102 -24.27 2.50 -4.54
C LYS A 102 -24.45 3.98 -4.16
N ASP A 103 -23.46 4.58 -3.50
CA ASP A 103 -23.59 5.89 -2.88
C ASP A 103 -22.97 7.03 -3.70
N ILE A 104 -22.02 6.72 -4.59
CA ILE A 104 -21.25 7.75 -5.30
C ILE A 104 -22.14 8.56 -6.24
N SER A 105 -21.91 9.87 -6.21
CA SER A 105 -22.44 10.83 -7.18
C SER A 105 -21.29 11.48 -7.95
N ILE A 106 -21.13 11.12 -9.23
CA ILE A 106 -20.16 11.75 -10.14
C ILE A 106 -20.70 13.08 -10.66
N GLY A 107 -19.82 14.05 -10.89
CA GLY A 107 -20.10 15.25 -11.69
C GLY A 107 -19.00 16.29 -11.47
N PRO A 108 -19.27 17.58 -11.71
CA PRO A 108 -18.28 18.61 -11.45
C PRO A 108 -17.98 18.72 -9.94
N THR A 109 -16.72 18.94 -9.60
CA THR A 109 -16.26 19.21 -8.22
C THR A 109 -15.44 20.49 -8.18
N ALA A 110 -15.42 21.13 -7.02
CA ALA A 110 -14.77 22.43 -6.87
C ALA A 110 -13.26 22.39 -7.16
N VAL A 111 -12.59 21.30 -6.73
CA VAL A 111 -11.13 21.12 -6.93
C VAL A 111 -10.82 20.90 -8.41
N MET A 112 -11.55 19.99 -9.07
CA MET A 112 -11.38 19.73 -10.50
C MET A 112 -11.69 20.98 -11.33
N SER A 113 -12.77 21.70 -11.01
CA SER A 113 -13.12 22.95 -11.70
C SER A 113 -12.07 24.04 -11.53
N LEU A 114 -11.41 24.13 -10.37
CA LEU A 114 -10.32 25.09 -10.17
C LEU A 114 -9.11 24.75 -11.07
N LEU A 115 -8.72 23.47 -11.14
CA LEU A 115 -7.63 23.04 -12.01
C LEU A 115 -7.94 23.29 -13.49
N VAL A 116 -9.16 22.97 -13.93
CA VAL A 116 -9.61 23.26 -15.30
C VAL A 116 -9.60 24.77 -15.55
N GLY A 117 -10.09 25.58 -14.61
CA GLY A 117 -10.12 27.04 -14.74
C GLY A 117 -8.74 27.67 -14.90
N GLN A 118 -7.76 27.21 -14.11
CA GLN A 118 -6.35 27.63 -14.23
C GLN A 118 -5.75 27.25 -15.59
N THR A 119 -6.02 26.03 -16.06
CA THR A 119 -5.55 25.55 -17.37
C THR A 119 -6.18 26.34 -18.52
N VAL A 120 -7.49 26.60 -18.44
CA VAL A 120 -8.22 27.43 -19.39
C VAL A 120 -7.59 28.82 -19.46
N THR A 121 -7.33 29.48 -18.33
CA THR A 121 -6.70 30.81 -18.31
C THR A 121 -5.33 30.81 -19.00
N ASN A 122 -4.50 29.79 -18.74
CA ASN A 122 -3.15 29.70 -19.32
C ASN A 122 -3.18 29.45 -20.83
N VAL A 123 -4.05 28.56 -21.31
CA VAL A 123 -4.14 28.16 -22.73
C VAL A 123 -4.83 29.23 -23.57
N THR A 124 -5.92 29.81 -23.05
CA THR A 124 -6.69 30.83 -23.77
C THR A 124 -6.01 32.20 -23.84
N ALA A 125 -4.95 32.43 -23.05
CA ALA A 125 -4.13 33.64 -23.13
C ALA A 125 -3.51 33.85 -24.54
N SER A 126 -3.32 32.77 -25.31
CA SER A 126 -2.86 32.81 -26.70
C SER A 126 -3.92 33.29 -27.70
N GLY A 127 -5.20 33.33 -27.31
CA GLY A 127 -6.34 33.70 -28.16
C GLY A 127 -6.73 32.67 -29.23
N GLN A 128 -6.02 31.54 -29.34
CA GLN A 128 -6.23 30.55 -30.41
C GLN A 128 -7.39 29.58 -30.12
N TYR A 129 -7.67 29.31 -28.84
CA TYR A 129 -8.64 28.31 -28.41
C TYR A 129 -9.69 28.90 -27.48
N THR A 130 -10.88 28.31 -27.49
CA THR A 130 -11.98 28.70 -26.58
C THR A 130 -11.94 27.89 -25.29
N ALA A 131 -12.42 28.47 -24.19
CA ALA A 131 -12.47 27.77 -22.89
C ALA A 131 -13.17 26.39 -22.93
N PRO A 132 -14.33 26.22 -23.61
CA PRO A 132 -14.96 24.91 -23.76
C PRO A 132 -14.10 23.88 -24.49
N GLN A 133 -13.36 24.29 -25.53
CA GLN A 133 -12.50 23.36 -26.27
C GLN A 133 -11.40 22.80 -25.37
N VAL A 134 -10.72 23.66 -24.59
CA VAL A 134 -9.69 23.25 -23.63
C VAL A 134 -10.27 22.27 -22.61
N ALA A 135 -11.43 22.61 -22.03
CA ALA A 135 -12.07 21.81 -21.00
C ALA A 135 -12.53 20.43 -21.52
N VAL A 136 -13.10 20.36 -22.72
CA VAL A 136 -13.53 19.11 -23.35
C VAL A 136 -12.33 18.21 -23.68
N VAL A 137 -11.21 18.78 -24.18
CA VAL A 137 -9.98 18.02 -24.45
C VAL A 137 -9.37 17.46 -23.17
N LEU A 138 -9.35 18.25 -22.09
CA LEU A 138 -8.94 17.76 -20.76
C LEU A 138 -9.81 16.59 -20.28
N SER A 139 -11.13 16.67 -20.47
CA SER A 139 -12.07 15.59 -20.14
C SER A 139 -11.76 14.32 -20.94
N LEU A 140 -11.56 14.48 -22.26
CA LEU A 140 -11.32 13.36 -23.16
C LEU A 140 -10.02 12.63 -22.82
N PHE A 141 -8.88 13.34 -22.75
CA PHE A 141 -7.57 12.72 -22.50
C PHE A 141 -7.39 12.29 -21.03
N GLY A 142 -7.88 13.08 -20.06
CA GLY A 142 -7.92 12.65 -18.66
C GLY A 142 -8.76 11.39 -18.48
N GLY A 143 -9.90 11.32 -19.17
CA GLY A 143 -10.77 10.14 -19.23
C GLY A 143 -10.09 8.94 -19.88
N PHE A 144 -9.40 9.10 -21.01
CA PHE A 144 -8.69 8.01 -21.67
C PHE A 144 -7.55 7.45 -20.82
N ILE A 145 -6.76 8.31 -20.19
CA ILE A 145 -5.67 7.86 -19.32
C ILE A 145 -6.23 7.14 -18.09
N ALA A 146 -7.27 7.68 -17.45
CA ALA A 146 -7.94 7.00 -16.34
C ALA A 146 -8.54 5.66 -16.77
N LEU A 147 -9.25 5.63 -17.90
CA LEU A 147 -9.82 4.40 -18.46
C LEU A 147 -8.74 3.35 -18.74
N PHE A 148 -7.61 3.76 -19.32
CA PHE A 148 -6.46 2.89 -19.55
C PHE A 148 -5.93 2.31 -18.23
N ILE A 149 -5.66 3.15 -17.22
CA ILE A 149 -5.21 2.73 -15.88
C ILE A 149 -6.17 1.71 -15.27
N GLY A 150 -7.48 1.95 -15.37
CA GLY A 150 -8.50 1.02 -14.88
C GLY A 150 -8.51 -0.31 -15.63
N LEU A 151 -8.42 -0.26 -16.97
CA LEU A 151 -8.41 -1.47 -17.81
C LEU A 151 -7.17 -2.34 -17.54
N VAL A 152 -6.00 -1.74 -17.32
CA VAL A 152 -4.78 -2.48 -16.95
C VAL A 152 -4.69 -2.86 -15.47
N ARG A 153 -5.74 -2.59 -14.68
CA ARG A 153 -5.85 -2.90 -13.24
C ARG A 153 -4.75 -2.29 -12.38
N LEU A 154 -4.43 -1.02 -12.65
CA LEU A 154 -3.46 -0.24 -11.89
C LEU A 154 -4.12 0.54 -10.73
N GLY A 155 -5.27 0.09 -10.22
CA GLY A 155 -5.94 0.69 -9.06
C GLY A 155 -5.13 0.61 -7.77
N ILE A 156 -4.10 -0.25 -7.73
CA ILE A 156 -3.08 -0.26 -6.67
C ILE A 156 -2.38 1.09 -6.51
N LEU A 157 -2.29 1.91 -7.56
CA LEU A 157 -1.70 3.25 -7.52
C LEU A 157 -2.36 4.16 -6.46
N VAL A 158 -3.64 3.94 -6.17
CA VAL A 158 -4.38 4.70 -5.16
C VAL A 158 -3.89 4.40 -3.75
N ASP A 159 -3.42 3.18 -3.50
CA ASP A 159 -2.98 2.76 -2.17
C ASP A 159 -1.60 3.33 -1.78
N PHE A 160 -0.86 3.88 -2.75
CA PHE A 160 0.41 4.57 -2.51
C PHE A 160 0.26 6.01 -2.01
N ILE A 161 -0.97 6.57 -2.00
CA ILE A 161 -1.21 7.95 -1.61
C ILE A 161 -1.87 8.01 -0.24
N PRO A 162 -1.15 8.43 0.81
CA PRO A 162 -1.61 8.31 2.18
C PRO A 162 -2.71 9.34 2.49
N GLY A 163 -3.59 9.00 3.44
CA GLY A 163 -4.69 9.86 3.86
C GLY A 163 -4.31 11.31 4.22
N PRO A 164 -3.20 11.56 4.96
CA PRO A 164 -2.72 12.91 5.25
C PRO A 164 -2.36 13.74 4.01
N ALA A 165 -1.82 13.11 2.96
CA ALA A 165 -1.52 13.78 1.70
C ALA A 165 -2.81 14.25 1.02
N ILE A 166 -3.82 13.37 0.98
CA ILE A 166 -5.15 13.68 0.45
C ILE A 166 -5.79 14.84 1.24
N ALA A 167 -5.78 14.73 2.57
CA ALA A 167 -6.31 15.75 3.45
C ALA A 167 -5.60 17.11 3.28
N GLY A 168 -4.28 17.10 3.07
CA GLY A 168 -3.45 18.30 2.88
C GLY A 168 -3.81 19.06 1.60
N PHE A 169 -3.80 18.38 0.45
CA PHE A 169 -4.14 19.06 -0.82
C PHE A 169 -5.62 19.48 -0.86
N MET A 170 -6.53 18.68 -0.30
CA MET A 170 -7.97 19.03 -0.22
C MET A 170 -8.19 20.27 0.64
N THR A 171 -7.48 20.37 1.77
CA THR A 171 -7.53 21.54 2.66
C THR A 171 -6.96 22.78 1.96
N GLY A 172 -5.79 22.65 1.32
CA GLY A 172 -5.19 23.73 0.54
C GLY A 172 -6.10 24.22 -0.59
N SER A 173 -6.65 23.29 -1.37
CA SER A 173 -7.58 23.59 -2.47
C SER A 173 -8.85 24.25 -1.95
N SER A 174 -9.42 23.77 -0.85
CA SER A 174 -10.63 24.35 -0.25
C SER A 174 -10.40 25.80 0.20
N ILE A 175 -9.24 26.10 0.81
CA ILE A 175 -8.88 27.47 1.21
C ILE A 175 -8.73 28.35 -0.04
N THR A 176 -7.99 27.90 -1.05
CA THR A 176 -7.80 28.63 -2.31
C THR A 176 -9.14 28.92 -3.01
N ILE A 177 -10.03 27.93 -3.09
CA ILE A 177 -11.37 28.11 -3.69
C ILE A 177 -12.19 29.10 -2.87
N SER A 178 -12.17 28.99 -1.55
CA SER A 178 -12.91 29.90 -0.65
C SER A 178 -12.49 31.35 -0.88
N VAL A 179 -11.18 31.62 -0.86
CA VAL A 179 -10.62 32.96 -1.09
C VAL A 179 -10.94 33.44 -2.50
N GLY A 180 -10.84 32.58 -3.51
CA GLY A 180 -11.20 32.90 -4.89
C GLY A 180 -12.68 33.29 -5.10
N GLN A 181 -13.58 32.89 -4.20
CA GLN A 181 -14.99 33.29 -4.25
C GLN A 181 -15.29 34.62 -3.57
N TRP A 182 -14.38 35.18 -2.75
CA TRP A 182 -14.66 36.41 -2.02
C TRP A 182 -14.95 37.61 -2.95
N PRO A 183 -14.21 37.85 -4.05
CA PRO A 183 -14.55 38.96 -4.95
C PRO A 183 -15.95 38.85 -5.55
N LYS A 184 -16.36 37.65 -5.99
CA LYS A 184 -17.70 37.39 -6.54
C LYS A 184 -18.80 37.51 -5.48
N LEU A 185 -18.51 37.11 -4.23
CA LEU A 185 -19.41 37.26 -3.09
C LEU A 185 -19.75 38.73 -2.80
N PHE A 186 -18.79 39.65 -2.97
CA PHE A 186 -18.95 41.09 -2.75
C PHE A 186 -19.24 41.89 -4.03
N GLY A 187 -19.30 41.25 -5.20
CA GLY A 187 -19.56 41.89 -6.50
C GLY A 187 -18.40 42.71 -7.06
N MET A 188 -17.17 42.47 -6.61
CA MET A 188 -15.98 43.18 -7.05
C MET A 188 -15.51 42.65 -8.42
N LYS A 189 -15.23 43.56 -9.36
CA LYS A 189 -14.77 43.23 -10.72
C LYS A 189 -13.26 43.41 -10.91
N SER A 190 -12.63 44.22 -10.07
CA SER A 190 -11.22 44.62 -10.19
C SER A 190 -10.22 43.57 -9.71
N VAL A 191 -10.69 42.48 -9.09
CA VAL A 191 -9.84 41.40 -8.58
C VAL A 191 -9.94 40.19 -9.51
N ASN A 192 -8.79 39.76 -10.04
CA ASN A 192 -8.71 38.51 -10.79
C ASN A 192 -8.87 37.31 -9.84
N THR A 193 -9.94 36.53 -10.01
CA THR A 193 -10.24 35.38 -9.14
C THR A 193 -9.41 34.13 -9.43
N HIS A 194 -8.46 34.20 -10.36
CA HIS A 194 -7.64 33.07 -10.80
C HIS A 194 -6.14 33.25 -10.52
N ASP A 195 -5.76 34.39 -9.94
CA ASP A 195 -4.42 34.55 -9.40
C ASP A 195 -4.20 33.57 -8.22
N SER A 196 -2.96 33.44 -7.77
CA SER A 196 -2.65 32.69 -6.56
C SER A 196 -3.46 33.21 -5.36
N ALA A 197 -3.83 32.31 -4.45
CA ALA A 197 -4.76 32.64 -3.35
C ALA A 197 -4.26 33.81 -2.49
N TYR A 198 -2.95 33.91 -2.27
CA TYR A 198 -2.37 35.00 -1.50
C TYR A 198 -2.54 36.38 -2.17
N LEU A 199 -2.48 36.45 -3.50
CA LEU A 199 -2.71 37.69 -4.26
C LEU A 199 -4.18 38.08 -4.17
N ILE A 200 -5.09 37.12 -4.35
CA ILE A 200 -6.53 37.36 -4.21
C ILE A 200 -6.84 37.85 -2.79
N PHE A 201 -6.26 37.22 -1.78
CA PHE A 201 -6.43 37.62 -0.39
C PHE A 201 -5.96 39.07 -0.15
N GLY A 202 -4.76 39.44 -0.60
CA GLY A 202 -4.25 40.81 -0.47
C GLY A 202 -5.07 41.84 -1.26
N ASN A 203 -5.40 41.53 -2.51
CA ASN A 203 -6.19 42.41 -3.38
C ASN A 203 -7.63 42.58 -2.88
N PHE A 204 -8.22 41.54 -2.29
CA PHE A 204 -9.55 41.62 -1.70
C PHE A 204 -9.64 42.73 -0.65
N PHE A 205 -8.69 42.79 0.29
CA PHE A 205 -8.69 43.85 1.31
C PHE A 205 -8.35 45.22 0.73
N ARG A 206 -7.52 45.28 -0.32
CA ARG A 206 -7.19 46.52 -1.01
C ARG A 206 -8.40 47.14 -1.72
N TYR A 207 -9.22 46.32 -2.39
CA TYR A 207 -10.38 46.75 -3.17
C TYR A 207 -11.71 46.63 -2.42
N LEU A 208 -11.69 46.31 -1.13
CA LEU A 208 -12.88 46.18 -0.29
C LEU A 208 -13.86 47.38 -0.37
N PRO A 209 -13.40 48.65 -0.52
CA PRO A 209 -14.30 49.79 -0.72
C PRO A 209 -15.14 49.73 -2.00
N GLU A 210 -14.79 48.89 -2.99
CA GLU A 210 -15.54 48.71 -4.25
C GLU A 210 -16.69 47.69 -4.13
N ALA A 211 -16.98 47.20 -2.92
CA ALA A 211 -18.07 46.25 -2.68
C ALA A 211 -19.42 46.80 -3.16
N ARG A 212 -20.19 45.94 -3.86
CA ARG A 212 -21.50 46.28 -4.43
C ARG A 212 -22.63 45.69 -3.59
N LEU A 213 -23.87 45.97 -3.99
CA LEU A 213 -25.07 45.38 -3.39
C LEU A 213 -25.09 43.84 -3.42
N ASP A 214 -24.28 43.23 -4.29
CA ASP A 214 -24.00 41.79 -4.33
C ASP A 214 -23.59 41.23 -2.96
N ALA A 215 -22.83 42.01 -2.17
CA ALA A 215 -22.41 41.62 -0.82
C ALA A 215 -23.59 41.30 0.11
N ALA A 216 -24.73 42.00 -0.05
CA ALA A 216 -25.93 41.73 0.74
C ALA A 216 -26.48 40.33 0.45
N PHE A 217 -26.54 39.94 -0.83
CA PHE A 217 -26.98 38.60 -1.23
C PHE A 217 -25.98 37.52 -0.80
N GLY A 218 -24.68 37.79 -0.95
CA GLY A 218 -23.62 36.86 -0.58
C GLY A 218 -23.54 36.59 0.92
N ILE A 219 -23.45 37.65 1.73
CA ILE A 219 -23.31 37.54 3.19
C ILE A 219 -24.58 36.99 3.83
N VAL A 220 -25.77 37.50 3.46
CA VAL A 220 -27.04 36.98 3.97
C VAL A 220 -27.22 35.52 3.54
N GLY A 221 -26.83 35.17 2.32
CA GLY A 221 -26.82 33.78 1.84
C GLY A 221 -25.91 32.88 2.68
N LEU A 222 -24.69 33.31 2.97
CA LEU A 222 -23.78 32.56 3.86
C LEU A 222 -24.34 32.40 5.27
N VAL A 223 -24.83 33.49 5.85
CA VAL A 223 -25.46 33.48 7.19
C VAL A 223 -26.65 32.51 7.20
N TRP A 224 -27.50 32.53 6.18
CA TRP A 224 -28.59 31.58 6.02
C TRP A 224 -28.10 30.14 5.99
N LEU A 225 -27.12 29.81 5.14
CA LEU A 225 -26.61 28.44 5.00
C LEU A 225 -26.05 27.90 6.32
N TYR A 226 -25.22 28.68 7.02
CA TYR A 226 -24.64 28.27 8.30
C TYR A 226 -25.68 28.25 9.42
N SER A 227 -26.62 29.20 9.45
CA SER A 227 -27.69 29.23 10.45
C SER A 227 -28.62 28.03 10.32
N VAL A 228 -29.03 27.68 9.10
CA VAL A 228 -29.85 26.49 8.84
C VAL A 228 -29.08 25.22 9.19
N ARG A 229 -27.80 25.12 8.82
CA ARG A 229 -26.96 23.96 9.17
C ARG A 229 -26.83 23.80 10.69
N TRP A 230 -26.51 24.86 11.40
CA TRP A 230 -26.34 24.82 12.86
C TRP A 230 -27.67 24.58 13.57
N GLY A 231 -28.74 25.26 13.17
CA GLY A 231 -30.08 25.11 13.72
C GLY A 231 -30.63 23.70 13.53
N THR A 232 -30.58 23.15 12.31
CA THR A 232 -31.00 21.77 12.05
C THR A 232 -30.15 20.74 12.79
N GLY A 233 -28.84 20.97 12.90
CA GLY A 233 -27.94 20.11 13.68
C GLY A 233 -28.24 20.12 15.17
N TYR A 234 -28.53 21.28 15.75
CA TYR A 234 -28.96 21.42 17.15
C TYR A 234 -30.32 20.76 17.39
N LEU A 235 -31.30 21.03 16.53
CA LEU A 235 -32.64 20.45 16.62
C LEU A 235 -32.64 18.93 16.46
N THR A 236 -31.77 18.38 15.60
CA THR A 236 -31.60 16.93 15.45
C THR A 236 -31.15 16.29 16.76
N LYS A 237 -30.22 16.92 17.48
CA LYS A 237 -29.75 16.43 18.80
C LYS A 237 -30.81 16.56 19.89
N LYS A 238 -31.59 17.65 19.87
CA LYS A 238 -32.62 17.93 20.88
C LYS A 238 -33.89 17.09 20.68
N TYR A 239 -34.29 16.84 19.43
CA TYR A 239 -35.50 16.13 19.06
C TYR A 239 -35.21 14.99 18.08
N PRO A 240 -34.62 13.87 18.56
CA PRO A 240 -34.24 12.74 17.70
C PRO A 240 -35.42 12.11 16.96
N LYS A 241 -36.64 12.20 17.50
CA LYS A 241 -37.88 11.70 16.85
C LYS A 241 -38.15 12.33 15.48
N HIS A 242 -37.65 13.54 15.22
CA HIS A 242 -37.85 14.28 13.97
C HIS A 242 -36.59 14.42 13.11
N GLU A 243 -35.56 13.58 13.35
CA GLU A 243 -34.28 13.63 12.64
C GLU A 243 -34.43 13.69 11.11
N LYS A 244 -35.33 12.87 10.53
CA LYS A 244 -35.55 12.82 9.07
C LYS A 244 -36.01 14.17 8.52
N ILE A 245 -36.90 14.87 9.23
CA ILE A 245 -37.42 16.18 8.81
C ILE A 245 -36.29 17.21 8.82
N PHE A 246 -35.51 17.25 9.90
CA PHE A 246 -34.37 18.16 10.00
C PHE A 246 -33.26 17.84 8.99
N PHE A 247 -33.06 16.56 8.67
CA PHE A 247 -32.14 16.13 7.63
C PHE A 247 -32.54 16.69 6.25
N PHE A 248 -33.79 16.49 5.84
CA PHE A 248 -34.27 17.02 4.55
C PHE A 248 -34.31 18.55 4.54
N ALA A 249 -34.69 19.19 5.64
CA ALA A 249 -34.63 20.66 5.76
C ALA A 249 -33.19 21.18 5.58
N ASN A 250 -32.20 20.51 6.17
CA ASN A 250 -30.79 20.86 6.00
C ASN A 250 -30.32 20.68 4.56
N ILE A 251 -30.78 19.65 3.86
CA ILE A 251 -30.43 19.36 2.46
C ILE A 251 -31.02 20.41 1.51
N MET A 252 -32.26 20.83 1.77
CA MET A 252 -32.99 21.79 0.93
C MET A 252 -32.46 23.22 1.08
N ARG A 253 -31.60 23.51 2.08
CA ARG A 253 -31.09 24.87 2.35
C ARG A 253 -30.49 25.55 1.11
N ASN A 254 -29.77 24.79 0.26
CA ASN A 254 -29.15 25.31 -0.96
C ASN A 254 -30.22 25.67 -2.00
N GLY A 255 -31.17 24.76 -2.25
CA GLY A 255 -32.26 24.98 -3.20
C GLY A 255 -33.16 26.14 -2.76
N VAL A 256 -33.54 26.17 -1.48
CA VAL A 256 -34.35 27.25 -0.89
C VAL A 256 -33.65 28.60 -1.02
N LEU A 257 -32.34 28.68 -0.72
CA LEU A 257 -31.57 29.92 -0.88
C LEU A 257 -31.58 30.41 -2.33
N VAL A 258 -31.36 29.51 -3.29
CA VAL A 258 -31.39 29.87 -4.72
C VAL A 258 -32.78 30.33 -5.14
N ILE A 259 -33.84 29.63 -4.76
CA ILE A 259 -35.21 29.98 -5.13
C ILE A 259 -35.58 31.37 -4.61
N PHE A 260 -35.41 31.63 -3.30
CA PHE A 260 -35.74 32.94 -2.72
C PHE A 260 -34.82 34.04 -3.23
N GLY A 261 -33.53 33.75 -3.38
CA GLY A 261 -32.57 34.70 -3.92
C GLY A 261 -32.88 35.13 -5.36
N THR A 262 -33.23 34.17 -6.21
CA THR A 262 -33.69 34.43 -7.59
C THR A 262 -35.00 35.22 -7.60
N LEU A 263 -35.96 34.89 -6.72
CA LEU A 263 -37.21 35.64 -6.62
C LEU A 263 -36.98 37.11 -6.24
N ILE A 264 -36.15 37.36 -5.22
CA ILE A 264 -35.82 38.72 -4.79
C ILE A 264 -35.07 39.47 -5.92
N ALA A 265 -34.12 38.81 -6.57
CA ALA A 265 -33.38 39.38 -7.69
C ALA A 265 -34.26 39.70 -8.91
N PHE A 266 -35.25 38.85 -9.18
CA PHE A 266 -36.27 39.10 -10.20
C PHE A 266 -37.10 40.33 -9.87
N LEU A 267 -37.59 40.45 -8.64
CA LEU A 267 -38.37 41.60 -8.18
C LEU A 267 -37.58 42.92 -8.23
N ILE A 268 -36.27 42.89 -7.98
CA ILE A 268 -35.40 44.07 -8.07
C ILE A 268 -35.17 44.52 -9.52
N ASN A 269 -35.23 43.57 -10.46
CA ASN A 269 -34.96 43.82 -11.88
C ASN A 269 -36.23 44.13 -12.69
N ILE A 270 -37.41 44.04 -12.09
CA ILE A 270 -38.65 44.38 -12.78
C ILE A 270 -38.65 45.89 -13.13
N GLY A 271 -38.87 46.21 -14.40
CA GLY A 271 -38.88 47.60 -14.89
C GLY A 271 -37.51 48.28 -14.95
N ARG A 272 -36.39 47.53 -14.92
CA ARG A 272 -35.02 48.07 -15.09
C ARG A 272 -34.28 47.36 -16.21
N ASP A 273 -33.62 48.13 -17.09
CA ASP A 273 -32.82 47.58 -18.20
C ASP A 273 -31.41 47.12 -17.75
N THR A 274 -30.89 47.68 -16.66
CA THR A 274 -29.59 47.32 -16.09
C THR A 274 -29.74 46.81 -14.65
N SER A 275 -29.25 45.61 -14.40
CA SER A 275 -29.31 45.01 -13.07
C SER A 275 -28.31 45.68 -12.12
N PRO A 276 -28.74 46.15 -10.93
CA PRO A 276 -27.84 46.70 -9.92
C PRO A 276 -26.92 45.63 -9.30
N ILE A 277 -27.32 44.36 -9.39
CA ILE A 277 -26.61 43.18 -8.89
C ILE A 277 -26.10 42.31 -10.05
N SER A 278 -25.03 41.56 -9.82
CA SER A 278 -24.50 40.56 -10.76
C SER A 278 -25.40 39.34 -10.79
N ILE A 279 -26.01 39.10 -11.95
CA ILE A 279 -26.89 37.96 -12.22
C ILE A 279 -26.30 37.04 -13.29
N LEU A 280 -26.75 35.80 -13.30
CA LEU A 280 -26.26 34.73 -14.17
C LEU A 280 -26.40 35.03 -15.67
N LYS A 281 -27.51 35.69 -16.06
CA LYS A 281 -27.93 35.92 -17.45
C LYS A 281 -28.30 34.63 -18.19
N THR A 282 -28.43 34.71 -19.52
CA THR A 282 -28.96 33.67 -20.39
C THR A 282 -28.19 32.36 -20.29
N VAL A 283 -28.89 31.29 -19.90
CA VAL A 283 -28.42 29.91 -19.98
C VAL A 283 -29.18 29.24 -21.14
N PRO A 284 -28.49 28.72 -22.17
CA PRO A 284 -29.17 28.08 -23.29
C PRO A 284 -29.93 26.83 -22.82
N SER A 285 -31.12 26.62 -23.39
CA SER A 285 -31.94 25.45 -23.11
C SER A 285 -31.45 24.23 -23.89
N GLY A 286 -31.41 23.07 -23.23
CA GLY A 286 -30.99 21.80 -23.83
C GLY A 286 -29.48 21.68 -24.09
N PHE A 287 -29.09 20.62 -24.81
CA PHE A 287 -27.68 20.32 -25.12
C PHE A 287 -27.19 21.05 -26.37
N THR A 288 -26.86 22.33 -26.25
CA THR A 288 -26.36 23.13 -27.38
C THR A 288 -24.89 22.91 -27.71
N ALA A 289 -24.11 22.32 -26.78
CA ALA A 289 -22.68 22.09 -26.94
C ALA A 289 -22.32 20.62 -27.26
N MET A 290 -23.32 19.78 -27.54
CA MET A 290 -23.09 18.40 -27.96
C MET A 290 -22.43 18.40 -29.34
N ALA A 291 -21.21 17.89 -29.41
CA ALA A 291 -20.42 17.84 -30.62
C ALA A 291 -19.33 16.78 -30.48
N VAL A 292 -18.79 16.32 -31.61
CA VAL A 292 -17.57 15.52 -31.59
C VAL A 292 -16.41 16.41 -31.12
N PRO A 293 -15.63 16.01 -30.09
CA PRO A 293 -14.49 16.79 -29.62
C PRO A 293 -13.48 17.07 -30.74
N THR A 294 -13.21 18.34 -31.01
CA THR A 294 -12.17 18.73 -31.97
C THR A 294 -10.80 18.60 -31.31
N VAL A 295 -10.01 17.60 -31.72
CA VAL A 295 -8.67 17.36 -31.19
C VAL A 295 -7.64 18.00 -32.11
N ASP A 296 -6.96 19.04 -31.62
CA ASP A 296 -5.79 19.63 -32.26
C ASP A 296 -4.54 19.20 -31.49
N VAL A 297 -3.51 18.72 -32.20
CA VAL A 297 -2.24 18.29 -31.64
C VAL A 297 -1.57 19.41 -30.85
N ASN A 298 -1.69 20.66 -31.32
CA ASN A 298 -1.14 21.82 -30.62
C ASN A 298 -1.85 22.07 -29.29
N LEU A 299 -3.18 21.95 -29.26
CA LEU A 299 -3.95 22.07 -28.04
C LEU A 299 -3.61 20.95 -27.05
N VAL A 300 -3.48 19.70 -27.53
CA VAL A 300 -3.07 18.56 -26.70
C VAL A 300 -1.70 18.80 -26.07
N SER A 301 -0.74 19.32 -26.84
CA SER A 301 0.60 19.67 -26.35
C SER A 301 0.55 20.73 -25.24
N GLN A 302 -0.30 21.76 -25.39
CA GLN A 302 -0.46 22.80 -24.37
C GLN A 302 -1.12 22.31 -23.07
N VAL A 303 -2.04 21.34 -23.15
CA VAL A 303 -2.68 20.77 -21.95
C VAL A 303 -1.91 19.59 -21.35
N ALA A 304 -0.97 19.00 -22.08
CA ALA A 304 -0.26 17.77 -21.69
C ALA A 304 0.40 17.86 -20.31
N GLY A 305 0.96 19.02 -19.95
CA GLY A 305 1.57 19.25 -18.64
C GLY A 305 0.60 19.13 -17.47
N THR A 306 -0.68 19.46 -17.69
CA THR A 306 -1.73 19.45 -16.66
C THR A 306 -2.47 18.11 -16.54
N LEU A 307 -2.38 17.26 -17.57
CA LEU A 307 -3.06 15.96 -17.60
C LEU A 307 -2.69 15.03 -16.43
N PRO A 308 -1.43 14.91 -15.99
CA PRO A 308 -1.08 14.08 -14.83
C PRO A 308 -1.84 14.50 -13.57
N SER A 309 -1.93 15.81 -13.29
CA SER A 309 -2.70 16.33 -12.15
C SER A 309 -4.19 16.05 -12.29
N VAL A 310 -4.77 16.23 -13.47
CA VAL A 310 -6.18 15.90 -13.74
C VAL A 310 -6.45 14.43 -13.46
N VAL A 311 -5.61 13.53 -13.96
CA VAL A 311 -5.75 12.07 -13.77
C VAL A 311 -5.61 11.68 -12.30
N ILE A 312 -4.62 12.24 -11.60
CA ILE A 312 -4.43 12.01 -10.17
C ILE A 312 -5.68 12.41 -9.39
N ILE A 313 -6.27 13.60 -9.65
CA ILE A 313 -7.49 14.04 -8.97
C ILE A 313 -8.68 13.16 -9.36
N LEU A 314 -8.88 12.86 -10.66
CA LEU A 314 -9.96 12.00 -11.15
C LEU A 314 -9.98 10.67 -10.41
N ILE A 315 -8.82 10.04 -10.28
CA ILE A 315 -8.68 8.72 -9.64
C ILE A 315 -8.77 8.85 -8.12
N LEU A 316 -7.96 9.71 -7.50
CA LEU A 316 -7.85 9.77 -6.05
C LEU A 316 -9.12 10.26 -5.38
N GLU A 317 -9.69 11.37 -5.86
CA GLU A 317 -10.89 11.94 -5.26
C GLU A 317 -12.02 10.91 -5.33
N HIS A 318 -12.22 10.32 -6.50
CA HIS A 318 -13.27 9.32 -6.74
C HIS A 318 -13.09 8.05 -5.90
N VAL A 319 -11.93 7.39 -5.99
CA VAL A 319 -11.69 6.10 -5.31
C VAL A 319 -11.60 6.27 -3.79
N ALA A 320 -11.03 7.36 -3.28
CA ALA A 320 -10.98 7.62 -1.84
C ALA A 320 -12.39 7.81 -1.27
N ILE A 321 -13.27 8.54 -1.98
CA ILE A 321 -14.69 8.67 -1.60
C ILE A 321 -15.35 7.29 -1.65
N ALA A 322 -15.17 6.53 -2.74
CA ALA A 322 -15.72 5.20 -2.91
C ALA A 322 -15.39 4.29 -1.71
N LYS A 323 -14.09 4.11 -1.43
CA LYS A 323 -13.59 3.25 -0.35
C LYS A 323 -14.07 3.72 1.03
N SER A 324 -14.14 5.03 1.26
CA SER A 324 -14.65 5.60 2.52
C SER A 324 -16.12 5.23 2.75
N PHE A 325 -16.99 5.44 1.77
CA PHE A 325 -18.41 5.11 1.88
C PHE A 325 -18.67 3.61 1.87
N GLY A 326 -17.90 2.82 1.12
CA GLY A 326 -17.94 1.36 1.19
C GLY A 326 -17.65 0.84 2.60
N ARG A 327 -16.67 1.44 3.29
CA ARG A 327 -16.35 1.09 4.68
C ARG A 327 -17.45 1.52 5.67
N ILE A 328 -17.99 2.73 5.52
CA ILE A 328 -19.06 3.24 6.40
C ILE A 328 -20.35 2.43 6.25
N ASN A 329 -20.69 2.05 5.02
CA ASN A 329 -21.94 1.37 4.69
C ASN A 329 -21.78 -0.15 4.50
N ASN A 330 -20.62 -0.70 4.89
CA ASN A 330 -20.31 -2.13 4.92
C ASN A 330 -20.51 -2.88 3.59
N TYR A 331 -19.92 -2.37 2.50
CA TYR A 331 -19.85 -3.06 1.22
C TYR A 331 -18.47 -2.88 0.55
N LYS A 332 -18.11 -3.83 -0.32
CA LYS A 332 -16.80 -3.84 -0.99
C LYS A 332 -16.80 -2.93 -2.21
N ILE A 333 -15.73 -2.17 -2.36
CA ILE A 333 -15.43 -1.34 -3.53
C ILE A 333 -14.30 -1.99 -4.31
N ASP A 334 -14.45 -2.06 -5.62
CA ASP A 334 -13.37 -2.44 -6.53
C ASP A 334 -12.74 -1.16 -7.11
N ALA A 335 -11.48 -0.89 -6.75
CA ALA A 335 -10.78 0.32 -7.16
C ALA A 335 -10.56 0.38 -8.68
N ASP A 336 -10.24 -0.75 -9.32
CA ASP A 336 -10.02 -0.81 -10.76
C ASP A 336 -11.30 -0.47 -11.52
N GLN A 337 -12.40 -1.04 -11.08
CA GLN A 337 -13.71 -0.82 -11.68
C GLN A 337 -14.22 0.62 -11.47
N GLU A 338 -13.96 1.22 -10.32
CA GLU A 338 -14.26 2.65 -10.09
C GLU A 338 -13.44 3.57 -11.01
N ILE A 339 -12.18 3.20 -11.31
CA ILE A 339 -11.33 3.94 -12.26
C ILE A 339 -11.86 3.80 -13.71
N ILE A 340 -12.32 2.61 -14.09
CA ILE A 340 -12.99 2.39 -15.38
C ILE A 340 -14.25 3.26 -15.47
N ALA A 341 -15.06 3.29 -14.41
CA ALA A 341 -16.29 4.07 -14.36
C ALA A 341 -16.03 5.57 -14.55
N ILE A 342 -15.03 6.13 -13.85
CA ILE A 342 -14.68 7.55 -13.99
C ILE A 342 -14.06 7.85 -15.35
N GLY A 343 -13.20 6.97 -15.87
CA GLY A 343 -12.60 7.11 -17.19
C GLY A 343 -13.66 7.12 -18.31
N ALA A 344 -14.54 6.12 -18.30
CA ALA A 344 -15.64 6.02 -19.26
C ALA A 344 -16.59 7.22 -19.18
N ALA A 345 -16.94 7.69 -17.98
CA ALA A 345 -17.82 8.85 -17.80
C ALA A 345 -17.22 10.13 -18.40
N ASN A 346 -15.90 10.32 -18.32
CA ASN A 346 -15.22 11.50 -18.86
C ASN A 346 -14.98 11.43 -20.38
N VAL A 347 -14.68 10.23 -20.90
CA VAL A 347 -14.57 10.00 -22.36
C VAL A 347 -15.92 10.24 -23.01
N ILE A 348 -16.98 9.56 -22.56
CA ILE A 348 -18.33 9.73 -23.11
C ILE A 348 -18.81 11.17 -22.87
N GLY A 349 -18.51 11.76 -21.71
CA GLY A 349 -18.88 13.13 -21.38
C GLY A 349 -18.38 14.20 -22.32
N SER A 350 -17.17 14.04 -22.86
CA SER A 350 -16.61 15.00 -23.82
C SER A 350 -17.51 15.21 -25.06
N PHE A 351 -18.25 14.18 -25.50
CA PHE A 351 -19.19 14.29 -26.63
C PHE A 351 -20.44 15.11 -26.32
N PHE A 352 -20.78 15.27 -25.04
CA PHE A 352 -21.89 16.10 -24.55
C PHE A 352 -21.43 17.52 -24.21
N GLY A 353 -20.16 17.85 -24.45
CA GLY A 353 -19.56 19.10 -24.00
C GLY A 353 -19.36 19.13 -22.47
N ALA A 354 -19.27 17.98 -21.79
CA ALA A 354 -18.88 17.95 -20.39
C ALA A 354 -17.38 18.22 -20.23
N TYR A 355 -17.01 18.91 -19.15
CA TYR A 355 -15.63 19.03 -18.68
C TYR A 355 -15.34 17.97 -17.60
N PRO A 356 -14.07 17.79 -17.18
CA PRO A 356 -13.68 16.73 -16.25
C PRO A 356 -14.58 16.63 -15.02
N ASN A 357 -15.13 15.43 -14.81
CA ASN A 357 -16.04 15.07 -13.73
C ASN A 357 -15.38 14.04 -12.80
N THR A 358 -15.65 14.17 -11.51
CA THR A 358 -15.17 13.21 -10.50
C THR A 358 -16.23 12.96 -9.41
N GLY A 359 -15.96 12.03 -8.50
CA GLY A 359 -16.80 11.76 -7.34
C GLY A 359 -16.86 12.98 -6.40
N SER A 360 -18.05 13.33 -5.90
CA SER A 360 -18.22 14.46 -4.98
C SER A 360 -18.50 14.01 -3.56
N PHE A 361 -17.68 14.43 -2.59
CA PHE A 361 -17.89 14.15 -1.16
C PHE A 361 -19.27 14.60 -0.68
N SER A 362 -19.64 15.86 -0.96
CA SER A 362 -20.90 16.45 -0.50
C SER A 362 -22.12 15.71 -1.08
N ARG A 363 -22.14 15.46 -2.40
CA ARG A 363 -23.27 14.79 -3.05
C ARG A 363 -23.36 13.32 -2.66
N THR A 364 -22.24 12.60 -2.60
CA THR A 364 -22.19 11.20 -2.15
C THR A 364 -22.67 11.04 -0.71
N ALA A 365 -22.30 11.95 0.19
CA ALA A 365 -22.81 11.96 1.56
C ALA A 365 -24.34 12.14 1.60
N ILE A 366 -24.88 13.00 0.72
CA ILE A 366 -26.33 13.22 0.60
C ILE A 366 -27.01 11.96 0.06
N THR A 367 -26.48 11.34 -0.99
CA THR A 367 -26.98 10.08 -1.56
C THR A 367 -27.05 8.98 -0.50
N ALA A 368 -25.94 8.75 0.21
CA ALA A 368 -25.84 7.73 1.25
C ALA A 368 -26.84 7.96 2.39
N ARG A 369 -26.90 9.20 2.91
CA ARG A 369 -27.81 9.56 4.01
C ARG A 369 -29.28 9.61 3.60
N SER A 370 -29.57 9.83 2.33
CA SER A 370 -30.93 9.75 1.78
C SER A 370 -31.40 8.30 1.59
N GLY A 371 -30.53 7.32 1.84
CA GLY A 371 -30.89 5.90 1.85
C GLY A 371 -30.79 5.23 0.48
N ALA A 372 -29.95 5.73 -0.43
CA ALA A 372 -29.72 5.11 -1.72
C ALA A 372 -29.36 3.62 -1.58
N ARG A 373 -30.03 2.79 -2.38
CA ARG A 373 -29.88 1.34 -2.38
C ARG A 373 -29.04 0.87 -3.55
N THR A 374 -29.10 1.57 -4.68
CA THR A 374 -28.34 1.23 -5.88
C THR A 374 -27.76 2.47 -6.57
N PRO A 375 -26.78 2.30 -7.48
CA PRO A 375 -26.28 3.39 -8.31
C PRO A 375 -27.37 4.07 -9.18
N MET A 376 -28.56 3.47 -9.30
CA MET A 376 -29.68 4.01 -10.08
C MET A 376 -30.21 5.34 -9.55
N SER A 377 -29.94 5.70 -8.29
CA SER A 377 -30.22 7.04 -7.75
C SER A 377 -29.54 8.16 -8.57
N GLY A 378 -28.39 7.85 -9.19
CA GLY A 378 -27.70 8.75 -10.10
C GLY A 378 -28.55 9.11 -11.33
N VAL A 379 -29.22 8.13 -11.93
CA VAL A 379 -30.10 8.36 -13.10
C VAL A 379 -31.27 9.26 -12.74
N PHE A 380 -31.91 9.06 -11.58
CA PHE A 380 -32.96 9.96 -11.12
C PHE A 380 -32.45 11.38 -10.86
N SER A 381 -31.21 11.52 -10.36
CA SER A 381 -30.55 12.83 -10.24
C SER A 381 -30.32 13.48 -11.61
N ALA A 382 -29.87 12.69 -12.60
CA ALA A 382 -29.69 13.15 -13.97
C ALA A 382 -31.02 13.58 -14.61
N LEU A 383 -32.13 12.90 -14.34
CA LEU A 383 -33.46 13.30 -14.81
C LEU A 383 -33.89 14.65 -14.24
N VAL A 384 -33.59 14.93 -12.97
CA VAL A 384 -33.84 16.26 -12.38
C VAL A 384 -32.97 17.34 -13.04
N VAL A 385 -31.69 17.06 -13.29
CA VAL A 385 -30.81 17.99 -14.01
C VAL A 385 -31.31 18.24 -15.44
N LEU A 386 -31.75 17.19 -16.13
CA LEU A 386 -32.31 17.26 -17.48
C LEU A 386 -33.60 18.11 -17.50
N LEU A 387 -34.51 17.89 -16.56
CA LEU A 387 -35.72 18.69 -16.39
C LEU A 387 -35.37 20.17 -16.19
N CYS A 388 -34.41 20.45 -15.31
CA CYS A 388 -33.91 21.80 -15.06
C CYS A 388 -33.33 22.47 -16.32
N LEU A 389 -32.57 21.73 -17.12
CA LEU A 389 -31.92 22.22 -18.34
C LEU A 389 -32.92 22.57 -19.45
N TYR A 390 -34.08 21.93 -19.50
CA TYR A 390 -35.11 22.20 -20.51
C TYR A 390 -36.24 23.13 -20.02
N ALA A 391 -36.62 23.06 -18.73
CA ALA A 391 -37.78 23.78 -18.21
C ALA A 391 -37.44 25.00 -17.34
N LEU A 392 -36.32 24.98 -16.60
CA LEU A 392 -35.99 26.01 -15.59
C LEU A 392 -34.95 27.04 -16.06
N THR A 393 -34.42 26.93 -17.28
CA THR A 393 -33.44 27.88 -17.82
C THR A 393 -33.89 29.35 -17.83
N PRO A 394 -35.17 29.71 -18.06
CA PRO A 394 -35.61 31.10 -17.92
C PRO A 394 -35.51 31.61 -16.47
N ALA A 395 -35.79 30.75 -15.49
CA ALA A 395 -35.67 31.09 -14.08
C ALA A 395 -34.20 31.29 -13.67
N PHE A 396 -33.27 30.56 -14.30
CA PHE A 396 -31.83 30.69 -14.02
C PHE A 396 -31.26 32.06 -14.37
N TYR A 397 -31.88 32.80 -15.29
CA TYR A 397 -31.43 34.12 -15.74
C TYR A 397 -31.17 35.10 -14.57
N TYR A 398 -32.06 35.08 -13.58
CA TYR A 398 -32.05 36.00 -12.45
C TYR A 398 -31.27 35.52 -11.23
N ILE A 399 -30.61 34.35 -11.29
CA ILE A 399 -29.81 33.85 -10.16
C ILE A 399 -28.68 34.84 -9.86
N PRO A 400 -28.56 35.36 -8.61
CA PRO A 400 -27.44 36.20 -8.22
C PRO A 400 -26.13 35.43 -8.13
N ASP A 401 -25.06 36.00 -8.66
CA ASP A 401 -23.73 35.39 -8.63
C ASP A 401 -23.20 35.24 -7.21
N ALA A 402 -23.49 36.22 -6.36
CA ALA A 402 -23.10 36.20 -4.95
C ALA A 402 -23.69 35.00 -4.19
N ILE A 403 -24.90 34.54 -4.55
CA ILE A 403 -25.51 33.34 -3.93
C ILE A 403 -24.77 32.06 -4.38
N LEU A 404 -24.40 31.96 -5.66
CA LEU A 404 -23.61 30.83 -6.14
C LEU A 404 -22.26 30.78 -5.42
N SER A 405 -21.60 31.93 -5.24
CA SER A 405 -20.36 32.03 -4.46
C SER A 405 -20.55 31.64 -2.99
N ALA A 406 -21.65 32.03 -2.35
CA ALA A 406 -21.98 31.61 -0.99
C ALA A 406 -22.15 30.08 -0.87
N ILE A 407 -22.83 29.46 -1.84
CA ILE A 407 -23.02 28.00 -1.90
C ILE A 407 -21.67 27.29 -2.09
N ILE A 408 -20.80 27.81 -2.96
CA ILE A 408 -19.45 27.26 -3.17
C ILE A 408 -18.64 27.34 -1.87
N ILE A 409 -18.55 28.52 -1.24
CA ILE A 409 -17.80 28.72 0.02
C ILE A 409 -18.30 27.77 1.10
N HIS A 410 -19.63 27.66 1.28
CA HIS A 410 -20.21 26.71 2.23
C HIS A 410 -19.86 25.25 1.87
N ALA A 411 -19.87 24.89 0.59
CA ALA A 411 -19.59 23.51 0.17
C ALA A 411 -18.13 23.11 0.41
N VAL A 412 -17.18 24.01 0.12
CA VAL A 412 -15.75 23.71 0.30
C VAL A 412 -15.31 23.80 1.76
N ALA A 413 -15.98 24.60 2.60
CA ALA A 413 -15.67 24.67 4.03
C ALA A 413 -15.72 23.29 4.73
N ASP A 414 -16.60 22.40 4.28
CA ASP A 414 -16.71 21.02 4.78
C ASP A 414 -15.51 20.12 4.38
N LEU A 415 -14.68 20.54 3.41
CA LEU A 415 -13.45 19.82 2.98
C LEU A 415 -12.22 20.19 3.81
N VAL A 416 -12.26 21.29 4.59
CA VAL A 416 -11.13 21.73 5.41
C VAL A 416 -10.92 20.77 6.58
N SER A 417 -9.71 20.24 6.72
CA SER A 417 -9.36 19.37 7.85
C SER A 417 -9.35 20.16 9.15
N GLY A 418 -10.15 19.71 10.13
CA GLY A 418 -10.32 20.42 11.39
C GLY A 418 -9.11 20.29 12.35
N PRO A 419 -9.00 21.16 13.38
CA PRO A 419 -7.86 21.16 14.32
C PRO A 419 -7.63 19.85 15.08
N LYS A 420 -8.70 19.06 15.28
CA LYS A 420 -8.61 17.74 15.91
C LYS A 420 -7.78 16.77 15.07
N PHE A 421 -7.95 16.81 13.74
CA PHE A 421 -7.19 15.98 12.81
C PHE A 421 -5.71 16.36 12.82
N LEU A 422 -5.38 17.66 12.81
CA LEU A 422 -3.99 18.13 12.89
C LEU A 422 -3.32 17.68 14.19
N ARG A 423 -4.04 17.75 15.33
CA ARG A 423 -3.54 17.28 16.62
C ARG A 423 -3.30 15.77 16.62
N GLN A 424 -4.17 15.01 15.98
CA GLN A 424 -3.99 13.56 15.82
C GLN A 424 -2.75 13.27 14.98
N LEU A 425 -2.58 13.97 13.86
CA LEU A 425 -1.44 13.79 12.96
C LEU A 425 -0.11 14.10 13.67
N TYR A 426 -0.05 15.20 14.42
CA TYR A 426 1.11 15.55 15.25
C TYR A 426 1.48 14.46 16.26
N ARG A 427 0.49 13.82 16.88
CA ARG A 427 0.71 12.74 17.87
C ARG A 427 1.12 11.41 17.24
N VAL A 428 0.76 11.17 15.98
CA VAL A 428 1.07 9.93 15.26
C VAL A 428 2.44 10.02 14.60
N ASN A 429 2.64 11.02 13.73
CA ASN A 429 3.90 11.19 13.00
C ASN A 429 4.08 12.64 12.53
N LEU A 430 5.17 13.28 12.98
CA LEU A 430 5.56 14.64 12.58
C LEU A 430 5.82 14.76 11.07
N PHE A 431 6.33 13.72 10.42
CA PHE A 431 6.58 13.75 8.97
C PHE A 431 5.27 13.83 8.17
N GLU A 432 4.22 13.15 8.62
CA GLU A 432 2.92 13.24 7.93
C GLU A 432 2.29 14.62 8.13
N LEU A 433 2.47 15.24 9.30
CA LEU A 433 2.07 16.62 9.54
C LEU A 433 2.83 17.59 8.64
N PHE A 434 4.13 17.38 8.45
CA PHE A 434 4.94 18.16 7.52
C PHE A 434 4.43 18.05 6.09
N THR A 435 4.18 16.83 5.59
CA THR A 435 3.63 16.62 4.24
C THR A 435 2.26 17.29 4.07
N PHE A 436 1.39 17.20 5.08
CA PHE A 436 0.11 17.90 5.11
C PHE A 436 0.29 19.42 5.02
N ALA A 437 1.15 20.00 5.86
CA ALA A 437 1.40 21.43 5.91
C ALA A 437 2.05 21.95 4.61
N ALA A 438 3.02 21.22 4.06
CA ALA A 438 3.66 21.54 2.80
C ALA A 438 2.64 21.58 1.65
N ALA A 439 1.74 20.59 1.56
CA ALA A 439 0.68 20.58 0.56
C ALA A 439 -0.25 21.80 0.68
N VAL A 440 -0.67 22.16 1.90
CA VAL A 440 -1.53 23.33 2.14
C VAL A 440 -0.83 24.64 1.75
N LEU A 441 0.40 24.85 2.22
CA LEU A 441 1.16 26.08 1.98
C LEU A 441 1.45 26.26 0.49
N ILE A 442 1.94 25.22 -0.18
CA ILE A 442 2.28 25.29 -1.59
C ILE A 442 1.03 25.55 -2.44
N THR A 443 -0.09 24.89 -2.13
CA THR A 443 -1.37 25.14 -2.81
C THR A 443 -1.84 26.59 -2.65
N PHE A 444 -1.63 27.19 -1.48
CA PHE A 444 -2.05 28.57 -1.20
C PHE A 444 -1.16 29.62 -1.88
N PHE A 445 0.16 29.40 -1.87
CA PHE A 445 1.12 30.37 -2.42
C PHE A 445 1.35 30.23 -3.92
N THR A 446 1.12 29.05 -4.49
CA THR A 446 1.31 28.78 -5.92
C THR A 446 -0.03 28.40 -6.56
N ASN A 447 -0.16 27.17 -7.05
CA ASN A 447 -1.35 26.62 -7.69
C ASN A 447 -1.69 25.25 -7.09
N VAL A 448 -2.91 24.78 -7.34
CA VAL A 448 -3.37 23.46 -6.85
C VAL A 448 -2.55 22.31 -7.43
N GLU A 449 -2.14 22.42 -8.68
CA GLU A 449 -1.29 21.43 -9.36
C GLU A 449 0.01 21.13 -8.58
N TYR A 450 0.80 22.15 -8.24
CA TYR A 450 2.04 21.96 -7.48
C TYR A 450 1.80 21.40 -6.07
N GLY A 451 0.69 21.79 -5.43
CA GLY A 451 0.28 21.23 -4.15
C GLY A 451 0.06 19.72 -4.19
N ILE A 452 -0.54 19.22 -5.28
CA ILE A 452 -0.75 17.79 -5.51
C ILE A 452 0.59 17.09 -5.74
N TYR A 453 1.44 17.60 -6.64
CA TYR A 453 2.74 16.97 -6.92
C TYR A 453 3.60 16.86 -5.66
N VAL A 454 3.68 17.91 -4.86
CA VAL A 454 4.50 17.89 -3.63
C VAL A 454 3.93 16.88 -2.63
N SER A 455 2.60 16.85 -2.47
CA SER A 455 1.95 15.90 -1.56
C SER A 455 2.22 14.44 -1.94
N VAL A 456 2.11 14.10 -3.22
CA VAL A 456 2.35 12.74 -3.73
C VAL A 456 3.84 12.38 -3.67
N ILE A 457 4.72 13.27 -4.12
CA ILE A 457 6.17 13.02 -4.14
C ILE A 457 6.71 12.84 -2.71
N LEU A 458 6.34 13.70 -1.76
CA LEU A 458 6.77 13.57 -0.36
C LEU A 458 6.27 12.27 0.26
N SER A 459 5.07 11.82 -0.11
CA SER A 459 4.51 10.56 0.38
C SER A 459 5.26 9.34 -0.16
N ILE A 460 5.55 9.32 -1.46
CA ILE A 460 6.33 8.26 -2.10
C ILE A 460 7.76 8.26 -1.53
N ALA A 461 8.38 9.43 -1.37
CA ALA A 461 9.70 9.55 -0.77
C ALA A 461 9.74 9.01 0.67
N ALA A 462 8.73 9.31 1.49
CA ALA A 462 8.63 8.78 2.84
C ALA A 462 8.48 7.24 2.85
N LEU A 463 7.68 6.67 1.95
CA LEU A 463 7.55 5.23 1.79
C LEU A 463 8.87 4.58 1.35
N LEU A 464 9.53 5.13 0.32
CA LEU A 464 10.81 4.62 -0.18
C LEU A 464 11.90 4.69 0.88
N LEU A 465 11.98 5.77 1.66
CA LEU A 465 12.96 5.90 2.75
C LEU A 465 12.71 4.86 3.86
N ARG A 466 11.45 4.56 4.17
CA ARG A 466 11.10 3.52 5.16
C ARG A 466 11.52 2.13 4.68
N ILE A 467 11.34 1.82 3.40
CA ILE A 467 11.75 0.55 2.80
C ILE A 467 13.28 0.47 2.70
N ALA A 468 13.94 1.55 2.26
CA ALA A 468 15.40 1.60 2.04
C ALA A 468 16.23 1.62 3.34
N ARG A 469 15.66 2.13 4.45
CA ARG A 469 16.31 2.19 5.77
C ARG A 469 15.47 1.45 6.82
N PRO A 470 15.34 0.12 6.70
CA PRO A 470 14.59 -0.67 7.67
C PRO A 470 15.34 -0.72 9.01
N ARG A 471 14.60 -1.01 10.08
CA ARG A 471 15.21 -1.28 11.38
C ARG A 471 15.79 -2.69 11.39
N TYR A 472 16.89 -2.86 12.09
CA TYR A 472 17.50 -4.16 12.36
C TYR A 472 17.76 -4.29 13.86
N SER A 473 17.73 -5.52 14.35
CA SER A 473 17.92 -5.87 15.75
C SER A 473 18.88 -7.03 15.85
N VAL A 474 19.85 -6.92 16.76
CA VAL A 474 20.64 -8.08 17.20
C VAL A 474 19.93 -8.67 18.41
N LEU A 475 19.74 -9.99 18.38
CA LEU A 475 18.98 -10.70 19.40
C LEU A 475 19.92 -11.34 20.42
N GLY A 476 19.56 -11.20 21.69
CA GLY A 476 20.04 -12.05 22.77
C GLY A 476 18.97 -13.08 23.15
N ARG A 477 19.21 -13.84 24.22
CA ARG A 477 18.31 -14.90 24.68
C ARG A 477 17.93 -14.68 26.14
N ILE A 478 16.71 -15.05 26.48
CA ILE A 478 16.22 -15.07 27.86
C ILE A 478 15.81 -16.51 28.17
N PRO A 479 16.42 -17.18 29.17
CA PRO A 479 16.02 -18.52 29.56
C PRO A 479 14.61 -18.47 30.14
N VAL A 480 13.76 -19.38 29.69
CA VAL A 480 12.41 -19.61 30.20
C VAL A 480 12.36 -21.03 30.72
N GLN A 481 12.17 -21.14 32.03
CA GLN A 481 11.83 -22.41 32.64
C GLN A 481 10.33 -22.66 32.47
N PRO A 482 9.91 -23.82 31.95
CA PRO A 482 8.50 -24.19 31.97
C PRO A 482 8.07 -24.33 33.43
N SER A 483 7.19 -23.44 33.91
CA SER A 483 6.64 -23.54 35.27
C SER A 483 5.84 -24.86 35.38
N THR A 484 6.32 -25.79 36.18
CA THR A 484 5.63 -27.06 36.50
C THR A 484 4.43 -26.87 37.45
N ASN A 485 3.95 -25.65 37.66
CA ASN A 485 2.74 -25.39 38.44
C ASN A 485 1.51 -25.82 37.65
N TYR A 486 1.15 -27.09 37.85
CA TYR A 486 -0.11 -27.70 37.45
C TYR A 486 -1.27 -26.87 38.00
N TYR A 487 -2.12 -26.34 37.11
CA TYR A 487 -3.40 -25.77 37.52
C TYR A 487 -4.31 -26.94 37.90
N ASP A 488 -4.45 -27.25 39.19
CA ASP A 488 -5.47 -28.22 39.65
C ASP A 488 -6.85 -27.55 39.51
N PRO A 489 -7.74 -28.04 38.62
CA PRO A 489 -9.05 -27.43 38.41
C PRO A 489 -9.97 -27.48 39.64
N LYS A 490 -9.58 -28.18 40.72
CA LYS A 490 -10.39 -28.39 41.92
C LYS A 490 -10.08 -27.46 43.10
N ASP A 491 -9.03 -26.64 43.04
CA ASP A 491 -8.69 -25.70 44.11
C ASP A 491 -8.86 -24.23 43.66
N PRO A 492 -9.91 -23.51 44.11
CA PRO A 492 -10.16 -22.12 43.75
C PRO A 492 -9.13 -21.14 44.30
N HIS A 493 -8.19 -21.58 45.16
CA HIS A 493 -7.17 -20.75 45.79
C HIS A 493 -5.75 -20.96 45.23
N SER A 494 -5.57 -21.82 44.22
CA SER A 494 -4.28 -21.98 43.54
C SER A 494 -3.91 -20.68 42.81
N GLU A 495 -2.83 -20.02 43.27
CA GLU A 495 -2.36 -18.76 42.69
C GLU A 495 -2.11 -18.91 41.19
N LYS A 496 -2.61 -17.93 40.42
CA LYS A 496 -2.43 -17.83 38.97
C LYS A 496 -0.96 -18.04 38.64
N GLY A 497 -0.65 -19.05 37.82
CA GLY A 497 0.71 -19.39 37.40
C GLY A 497 1.51 -18.17 36.96
N VAL A 498 2.36 -17.66 37.85
CA VAL A 498 3.37 -16.66 37.56
C VAL A 498 4.57 -17.42 37.02
N VAL A 499 5.01 -17.09 35.81
CA VAL A 499 6.32 -17.53 35.30
C VAL A 499 7.36 -16.86 36.18
N ILE A 500 7.97 -17.61 37.10
CA ILE A 500 9.07 -17.12 37.92
C ILE A 500 10.30 -17.11 37.01
N ILE A 501 10.73 -15.91 36.62
CA ILE A 501 12.05 -15.71 36.02
C ILE A 501 13.02 -15.65 37.19
N ASP A 502 13.81 -16.69 37.39
CA ASP A 502 14.78 -16.72 38.48
C ASP A 502 15.88 -15.67 38.23
N THR A 503 15.95 -14.67 39.10
CA THR A 503 16.86 -13.52 38.99
C THR A 503 18.07 -13.61 39.93
N GLN A 504 18.25 -14.69 40.68
CA GLN A 504 19.38 -14.82 41.60
C GLN A 504 20.12 -16.14 41.41
N GLY A 505 21.27 -16.06 40.74
CA GLY A 505 22.28 -17.12 40.79
C GLY A 505 22.87 -17.19 42.20
N GLU A 506 22.43 -18.15 42.99
CA GLU A 506 23.25 -18.66 44.09
C GLU A 506 24.27 -19.65 43.50
N GLU A 507 25.55 -19.30 43.65
CA GLU A 507 26.70 -20.18 43.42
C GLU A 507 26.57 -21.42 44.30
N ASN A 508 26.14 -22.54 43.72
CA ASN A 508 26.45 -23.86 44.26
C ASN A 508 27.43 -24.56 43.33
N ASP A 509 28.65 -24.64 43.86
CA ASP A 509 29.84 -25.22 43.28
C ASP A 509 29.65 -26.73 43.02
N THR A 510 30.34 -27.22 41.99
CA THR A 510 30.48 -28.64 41.60
C THR A 510 29.25 -29.38 41.07
N THR A 511 28.86 -29.15 39.80
CA THR A 511 28.50 -30.24 38.89
C THR A 511 28.71 -29.84 37.43
N THR A 512 29.16 -30.80 36.65
CA THR A 512 29.38 -30.74 35.21
C THR A 512 28.21 -30.11 34.46
N THR A 513 28.52 -29.16 33.57
CA THR A 513 27.62 -28.52 32.60
C THR A 513 26.93 -29.54 31.69
N LYS A 514 25.90 -30.21 32.19
CA LYS A 514 24.84 -30.76 31.36
C LYS A 514 23.95 -29.59 31.01
N HIS A 515 24.01 -29.13 29.76
CA HIS A 515 22.95 -28.31 29.19
C HIS A 515 21.63 -29.04 29.42
N ASP A 516 20.75 -28.48 30.25
CA ASP A 516 19.40 -29.02 30.42
C ASP A 516 18.71 -28.93 29.06
N GLU A 517 18.45 -30.09 28.43
CA GLU A 517 17.81 -30.18 27.12
C GLU A 517 16.38 -29.58 27.11
N ASN A 518 15.84 -29.28 28.30
CA ASN A 518 14.50 -28.73 28.55
C ASN A 518 14.43 -27.21 28.77
N THR A 519 15.55 -26.48 28.79
CA THR A 519 15.49 -25.00 28.90
C THR A 519 15.11 -24.40 27.55
N HIS A 520 14.02 -23.63 27.53
CA HIS A 520 13.59 -22.89 26.34
C HIS A 520 14.10 -21.46 26.39
N TYR A 521 14.35 -20.87 25.22
CA TYR A 521 14.82 -19.48 25.14
C TYR A 521 13.84 -18.60 24.38
N ILE A 522 13.59 -17.39 24.90
CA ILE A 522 12.94 -16.32 24.16
C ILE A 522 14.01 -15.40 23.60
N TYR A 523 13.95 -15.12 22.30
CA TYR A 523 14.88 -14.22 21.63
C TYR A 523 14.33 -12.80 21.57
N VAL A 524 15.03 -11.90 22.28
CA VAL A 524 14.65 -10.49 22.43
C VAL A 524 15.82 -9.62 21.97
N LYS A 525 15.51 -8.40 21.55
CA LYS A 525 16.52 -7.39 21.22
C LYS A 525 17.52 -7.22 22.37
N GLN A 526 18.82 -7.22 22.06
CA GLN A 526 19.86 -7.13 23.10
C GLN A 526 19.78 -5.82 23.91
N ASP A 527 19.41 -4.70 23.26
CA ASP A 527 19.20 -3.39 23.87
C ASP A 527 17.72 -3.12 24.22
N HIS A 528 16.96 -4.16 24.63
CA HIS A 528 15.55 -3.99 24.97
C HIS A 528 15.35 -3.07 26.18
N GLN A 529 14.58 -1.99 26.02
CA GLN A 529 14.42 -0.94 27.06
C GLN A 529 14.08 -1.49 28.44
N THR A 530 13.18 -2.47 28.53
CA THR A 530 12.74 -3.03 29.81
C THR A 530 13.42 -4.35 30.18
N LEU A 531 13.89 -5.13 29.21
CA LEU A 531 14.33 -6.52 29.43
C LEU A 531 15.84 -6.70 29.34
N HIS A 532 16.61 -5.67 28.97
CA HIS A 532 18.06 -5.78 28.76
C HIS A 532 18.82 -6.42 29.95
N HIS A 533 18.35 -6.23 31.18
CA HIS A 533 18.95 -6.83 32.39
C HIS A 533 18.76 -8.36 32.50
N LEU A 534 17.78 -8.92 31.77
CA LEU A 534 17.48 -10.36 31.70
C LEU A 534 18.04 -11.01 30.43
N VAL A 535 18.58 -10.22 29.50
CA VAL A 535 19.03 -10.72 28.20
C VAL A 535 20.46 -11.22 28.32
N GLU A 536 20.64 -12.52 28.12
CA GLU A 536 21.94 -13.15 27.97
C GLU A 536 22.43 -13.03 26.52
N ALA A 537 23.75 -13.01 26.37
CA ALA A 537 24.37 -13.12 25.06
C ALA A 537 24.07 -14.49 24.42
N PRO A 538 23.95 -14.55 23.07
CA PRO A 538 23.88 -15.83 22.37
C PRO A 538 25.14 -16.69 22.63
N PRO A 539 25.11 -18.00 22.31
CA PRO A 539 26.28 -18.87 22.44
C PRO A 539 27.55 -18.26 21.83
N SER A 540 28.71 -18.52 22.46
CA SER A 540 29.97 -17.90 22.04
C SER A 540 30.28 -18.17 20.57
N GLY A 541 30.51 -17.10 19.80
CA GLY A 541 30.74 -17.15 18.35
C GLY A 541 29.48 -17.23 17.49
N VAL A 542 28.28 -17.18 18.07
CA VAL A 542 27.00 -17.13 17.33
C VAL A 542 26.42 -15.73 17.41
N VAL A 543 25.97 -15.18 16.28
CA VAL A 543 25.22 -13.91 16.23
C VAL A 543 23.86 -14.12 15.58
N ILE A 544 22.83 -13.46 16.12
CA ILE A 544 21.46 -13.59 15.66
C ILE A 544 20.97 -12.22 15.19
N PHE A 545 20.61 -12.10 13.90
CA PHE A 545 20.03 -10.88 13.34
C PHE A 545 18.56 -11.08 13.00
N ARG A 546 17.75 -10.07 13.33
CA ARG A 546 16.36 -9.92 12.89
C ARG A 546 16.18 -8.59 12.16
N PHE A 547 15.52 -8.64 11.02
CA PHE A 547 15.13 -7.46 10.24
C PHE A 547 13.63 -7.24 10.33
N ASP A 548 13.20 -5.98 10.23
CA ASP A 548 11.78 -5.64 10.24
C ASP A 548 11.15 -5.64 8.83
N GLU A 549 11.94 -5.89 7.78
CA GLU A 549 11.53 -5.70 6.38
C GLU A 549 12.14 -6.77 5.45
N SER A 550 11.54 -6.92 4.26
CA SER A 550 12.03 -7.78 3.19
C SER A 550 13.41 -7.37 2.66
N LEU A 551 14.21 -8.34 2.20
CA LEU A 551 15.54 -8.10 1.63
C LEU A 551 15.43 -7.84 0.12
N THR A 552 15.50 -6.58 -0.26
CA THR A 552 15.28 -6.14 -1.65
C THR A 552 16.33 -5.12 -2.08
N TYR A 553 16.44 -4.86 -3.38
CA TYR A 553 17.44 -3.95 -3.95
C TYR A 553 17.54 -2.56 -3.27
N PRO A 554 16.47 -1.93 -2.73
CA PRO A 554 16.60 -0.63 -2.06
C PRO A 554 17.31 -0.70 -0.71
N ASN A 555 17.31 -1.84 -0.02
CA ASN A 555 17.79 -1.97 1.36
C ASN A 555 18.86 -3.05 1.58
N ALA A 556 19.09 -3.94 0.62
CA ALA A 556 20.04 -5.04 0.74
C ALA A 556 21.45 -4.55 1.10
N GLY A 557 21.95 -3.52 0.41
CA GLY A 557 23.26 -2.93 0.70
C GLY A 557 23.34 -2.34 2.12
N PHE A 558 22.31 -1.61 2.54
CA PHE A 558 22.26 -1.05 3.89
C PHE A 558 22.28 -2.13 4.97
N ILE A 559 21.51 -3.20 4.79
CA ILE A 559 21.46 -4.31 5.74
C ILE A 559 22.82 -5.02 5.79
N SER A 560 23.42 -5.29 4.64
CA SER A 560 24.74 -5.91 4.55
C SER A 560 25.83 -5.12 5.27
N ASP A 561 25.88 -3.81 5.03
CA ASP A 561 26.83 -2.93 5.70
C ASP A 561 26.64 -2.95 7.22
N LYS A 562 25.39 -2.98 7.70
CA LYS A 562 25.07 -3.04 9.13
C LYS A 562 25.49 -4.35 9.78
N ILE A 563 25.25 -5.48 9.11
CA ILE A 563 25.72 -6.79 9.58
C ILE A 563 27.25 -6.79 9.64
N MET A 564 27.92 -6.34 8.58
CA MET A 564 29.38 -6.35 8.50
C MET A 564 30.01 -5.45 9.56
N HIS A 565 29.50 -4.23 9.75
CA HIS A 565 29.99 -3.34 10.79
C HIS A 565 29.81 -3.95 12.19
N TYR A 566 28.64 -4.54 12.47
CA TYR A 566 28.43 -5.21 13.76
C TYR A 566 29.43 -6.35 13.98
N ILE A 567 29.71 -7.14 12.93
CA ILE A 567 30.68 -8.24 13.02
C ILE A 567 32.10 -7.72 13.28
N GLN A 568 32.52 -6.68 12.56
CA GLN A 568 33.85 -6.08 12.71
C GLN A 568 34.08 -5.48 14.11
N ASP A 569 33.02 -4.92 14.71
CA ASP A 569 33.12 -4.28 16.02
C ASP A 569 33.06 -5.28 17.19
N ASN A 570 32.50 -6.49 17.00
CA ASN A 570 32.21 -7.43 18.10
C ASN A 570 32.94 -8.80 18.01
N PHE A 571 33.62 -9.09 16.90
CA PHE A 571 34.28 -10.40 16.70
C PHE A 571 35.72 -10.25 16.24
N ASN A 572 36.55 -11.23 16.61
CA ASN A 572 37.95 -11.24 16.22
C ASN A 572 38.12 -11.61 14.73
N SER A 573 38.96 -10.84 14.05
CA SER A 573 39.38 -11.10 12.67
C SER A 573 40.34 -12.29 12.65
N GLY A 574 40.12 -13.27 11.75
CA GLY A 574 41.10 -14.32 11.52
C GLY A 574 42.25 -13.90 10.61
N THR A 575 42.15 -12.73 9.97
CA THR A 575 43.29 -12.14 9.25
C THR A 575 44.17 -11.34 10.22
N PRO A 576 45.51 -11.49 10.14
CA PRO A 576 46.42 -10.78 11.02
C PRO A 576 46.30 -9.25 10.82
N PRO A 577 46.41 -8.46 11.90
CA PRO A 577 46.38 -7.01 11.80
C PRO A 577 47.57 -6.50 10.97
N PRO A 578 47.43 -5.38 10.24
CA PRO A 578 48.51 -4.81 9.44
C PRO A 578 49.73 -4.50 10.32
N THR A 579 50.93 -4.81 9.82
CA THR A 579 52.16 -4.65 10.60
C THR A 579 52.73 -3.24 10.48
N THR A 580 52.52 -2.60 9.33
CA THR A 580 52.99 -1.23 9.06
C THR A 580 51.84 -0.30 8.67
N LYS A 581 52.04 1.01 8.89
CA LYS A 581 51.06 2.04 8.47
C LYS A 581 50.79 2.05 6.96
N GLY A 582 51.74 1.57 6.14
CA GLY A 582 51.61 1.51 4.69
C GLY A 582 50.82 0.29 4.19
N GLU A 583 50.81 -0.81 4.94
CA GLU A 583 50.02 -2.01 4.65
C GLU A 583 48.56 -1.88 5.07
N ARG A 584 48.27 -0.96 5.99
CA ARG A 584 46.92 -0.71 6.48
C ARG A 584 46.10 0.00 5.40
N ALA A 585 45.02 -0.64 4.95
CA ALA A 585 44.06 0.02 4.09
C ALA A 585 43.47 1.24 4.80
N TRP A 586 43.20 2.31 4.05
CA TRP A 586 42.75 3.60 4.60
C TRP A 586 41.45 3.51 5.42
N ASN A 587 40.62 2.49 5.16
CA ASN A 587 39.36 2.20 5.83
C ASN A 587 39.44 1.06 6.85
N ASP A 588 40.60 0.41 7.01
CA ASP A 588 40.82 -0.61 8.04
C ASP A 588 40.93 0.07 9.41
N ARG A 589 40.04 -0.26 10.34
CA ARG A 589 39.98 0.36 11.67
C ARG A 589 40.83 -0.37 12.71
N ARG A 590 41.37 -1.55 12.39
CA ARG A 590 42.14 -2.37 13.32
C ARG A 590 43.45 -1.69 13.74
N PRO A 591 43.91 -1.85 14.98
CA PRO A 591 45.22 -1.40 15.43
C PRO A 591 46.34 -2.14 14.67
N LEU A 592 47.53 -1.53 14.65
CA LEU A 592 48.70 -2.18 14.07
C LEU A 592 49.14 -3.35 14.95
N ALA A 593 49.67 -4.40 14.35
CA ALA A 593 50.27 -5.51 15.09
C ALA A 593 51.32 -4.97 16.08
N LYS A 594 51.20 -5.35 17.37
CA LYS A 594 52.24 -5.05 18.37
C LYS A 594 53.55 -5.69 17.86
N LYS A 595 54.64 -4.92 17.78
CA LYS A 595 55.97 -5.48 17.45
C LYS A 595 56.28 -6.56 18.48
N PRO A 596 56.80 -7.74 18.08
CA PRO A 596 57.28 -8.72 19.06
C PRO A 596 58.34 -8.03 19.92
N ALA A 597 58.21 -8.16 21.24
CA ALA A 597 59.22 -7.67 22.16
C ALA A 597 60.57 -8.29 21.75
N PRO A 598 61.67 -7.52 21.71
CA PRO A 598 62.99 -8.12 21.52
C PRO A 598 63.19 -9.17 22.61
N ALA A 599 63.67 -10.36 22.23
CA ALA A 599 64.00 -11.40 23.17
C ALA A 599 64.96 -10.81 24.23
N VAL A 600 64.48 -10.71 25.46
CA VAL A 600 65.31 -10.28 26.58
C VAL A 600 66.18 -11.48 26.94
N ASP A 601 67.48 -11.36 26.73
CA ASP A 601 68.45 -12.31 27.27
C ASP A 601 68.32 -12.34 28.79
N GLU A 602 68.17 -13.53 29.36
CA GLU A 602 68.26 -13.79 30.80
C GLU A 602 69.67 -13.43 31.30
N LYS A 603 69.86 -12.17 31.70
CA LYS A 603 70.78 -11.74 32.76
C LYS A 603 70.53 -10.28 33.08
N ASP A 604 70.60 -9.97 34.36
CA ASP A 604 70.47 -8.65 34.99
C ASP A 604 69.04 -8.23 35.34
N SER A 605 68.40 -9.06 36.18
CA SER A 605 67.54 -8.52 37.24
C SER A 605 68.46 -7.93 38.32
N ASP A 606 68.51 -6.60 38.42
CA ASP A 606 68.61 -5.84 39.69
C ASP A 606 69.06 -4.41 39.40
N THR A 607 68.10 -3.52 39.14
CA THR A 607 67.99 -2.12 39.62
C THR A 607 67.17 -1.28 38.64
N ALA A 608 66.00 -0.82 39.08
CA ALA A 608 65.47 0.54 38.88
C ALA A 608 63.94 0.55 39.04
N SER A 609 63.50 0.94 40.24
CA SER A 609 62.22 1.61 40.44
C SER A 609 62.29 3.03 39.86
N SER A 610 61.31 3.46 39.04
CA SER A 610 60.60 4.74 39.20
C SER A 610 59.68 5.08 38.01
N ASN A 611 58.40 5.32 38.36
CA ASN A 611 57.46 6.30 37.83
C ASN A 611 57.35 6.54 36.31
N THR A 612 56.16 6.24 35.76
CA THR A 612 55.31 7.28 35.16
C THR A 612 53.86 6.83 35.05
N ASP A 613 52.98 7.76 35.43
CA ASP A 613 51.53 7.66 35.48
C ASP A 613 50.84 7.48 34.12
N GLN A 614 49.81 6.63 34.16
CA GLN A 614 48.45 6.84 33.65
C GLN A 614 48.25 7.73 32.41
N THR A 615 47.71 7.11 31.35
CA THR A 615 46.48 7.48 30.59
C THR A 615 46.61 7.11 29.10
N ALA A 616 46.49 5.82 28.78
CA ALA A 616 46.11 5.38 27.45
C ALA A 616 45.31 4.07 27.60
N GLY A 617 44.05 4.08 27.17
CA GLY A 617 43.13 2.96 27.33
C GLY A 617 43.68 1.67 26.72
N ASN A 618 43.84 0.66 27.56
CA ASN A 618 43.98 -0.74 27.18
C ASN A 618 42.66 -1.19 26.53
N ASN A 619 42.58 -1.18 25.20
CA ASN A 619 41.68 -2.07 24.49
C ASN A 619 42.55 -3.13 23.83
N ASP A 620 42.69 -4.27 24.51
CA ASP A 620 43.34 -5.46 24.01
C ASP A 620 42.37 -6.17 23.03
N ASP A 621 42.67 -6.13 21.73
CA ASP A 621 41.99 -6.92 20.69
C ASP A 621 42.13 -8.46 20.89
N SER A 622 42.83 -8.89 21.95
CA SER A 622 43.07 -10.30 22.29
C SER A 622 41.91 -11.00 22.99
N GLU A 623 40.79 -10.33 23.30
CA GLU A 623 39.65 -10.94 24.04
C GLU A 623 38.35 -11.11 23.23
N LEU A 624 38.25 -10.63 21.98
CA LEU A 624 37.00 -10.78 21.22
C LEU A 624 36.78 -12.24 20.77
N PRO A 625 35.53 -12.75 20.82
CA PRO A 625 35.22 -14.11 20.40
C PRO A 625 35.38 -14.29 18.89
N LYS A 626 35.72 -15.51 18.47
CA LYS A 626 35.76 -15.90 17.04
C LYS A 626 34.34 -16.11 16.52
N LEU A 627 34.01 -15.53 15.36
CA LEU A 627 32.69 -15.70 14.71
C LEU A 627 32.56 -17.07 14.04
N ARG A 628 31.68 -17.93 14.57
CA ARG A 628 31.44 -19.30 14.09
C ARG A 628 30.22 -19.42 13.19
N ALA A 629 29.11 -18.81 13.59
CA ALA A 629 27.84 -18.94 12.90
C ALA A 629 27.01 -17.65 12.95
N ILE A 630 26.25 -17.43 11.88
CA ILE A 630 25.27 -16.35 11.74
C ILE A 630 23.90 -16.99 11.61
N VAL A 631 22.99 -16.59 12.49
CA VAL A 631 21.58 -16.97 12.43
C VAL A 631 20.80 -15.76 11.94
N LEU A 632 20.10 -15.92 10.81
CA LEU A 632 19.16 -14.93 10.29
C LEU A 632 17.73 -15.37 10.61
N ASP A 633 17.04 -14.54 11.40
CA ASP A 633 15.60 -14.67 11.60
C ASP A 633 14.86 -14.07 10.39
N CYS A 634 14.31 -14.93 9.55
CA CYS A 634 13.59 -14.57 8.33
C CYS A 634 12.09 -14.38 8.54
N SER A 635 11.60 -14.34 9.78
CA SER A 635 10.17 -14.22 10.08
C SER A 635 9.50 -12.98 9.46
N ALA A 636 10.23 -11.87 9.28
CA ALA A 636 9.73 -10.66 8.61
C ALA A 636 10.08 -10.57 7.12
N ILE A 637 10.91 -11.49 6.60
CA ILE A 637 11.37 -11.48 5.22
C ILE A 637 10.29 -12.14 4.36
N ASN A 638 9.43 -11.32 3.77
CA ASN A 638 8.35 -11.80 2.90
C ASN A 638 8.80 -11.91 1.43
N HIS A 639 9.77 -11.09 1.03
CA HIS A 639 10.33 -11.07 -0.31
C HIS A 639 11.86 -11.06 -0.27
N LEU A 640 12.48 -11.76 -1.21
CA LEU A 640 13.91 -11.79 -1.44
C LEU A 640 14.14 -11.71 -2.95
N ASP A 641 14.72 -10.60 -3.43
CA ASP A 641 15.01 -10.42 -4.84
C ASP A 641 16.46 -10.82 -5.20
N SER A 642 16.79 -10.78 -6.49
CA SER A 642 18.12 -11.18 -6.98
C SER A 642 19.24 -10.34 -6.40
N THR A 643 19.04 -9.04 -6.21
CA THR A 643 20.01 -8.14 -5.56
C THR A 643 20.18 -8.51 -4.10
N GLY A 644 19.10 -8.81 -3.37
CA GLY A 644 19.12 -9.30 -2.00
C GLY A 644 19.91 -10.60 -1.86
N VAL A 645 19.66 -11.59 -2.72
CA VAL A 645 20.42 -12.86 -2.75
C VAL A 645 21.90 -12.61 -3.02
N GLN A 646 22.22 -11.84 -4.05
CA GLN A 646 23.60 -11.54 -4.41
C GLN A 646 24.32 -10.80 -3.28
N THR A 647 23.66 -9.84 -2.65
CA THR A 647 24.24 -9.07 -1.54
C THR A 647 24.50 -9.97 -0.33
N LEU A 648 23.62 -10.91 -0.01
CA LEU A 648 23.87 -11.91 1.03
C LEU A 648 25.06 -12.81 0.68
N LEU A 649 25.19 -13.22 -0.58
CA LEU A 649 26.33 -14.02 -1.04
C LEU A 649 27.66 -13.23 -0.93
N ASP A 650 27.67 -11.98 -1.36
CA ASP A 650 28.83 -11.09 -1.25
C ASP A 650 29.21 -10.83 0.22
N LEU A 651 28.20 -10.68 1.07
CA LEU A 651 28.36 -10.55 2.52
C LEU A 651 28.96 -11.82 3.13
N LYS A 652 28.46 -13.01 2.76
CA LYS A 652 29.03 -14.31 3.16
C LYS A 652 30.50 -14.40 2.76
N LEU A 653 30.85 -14.07 1.52
CA LEU A 653 32.24 -14.09 1.04
C LEU A 653 33.13 -13.06 1.77
N THR A 654 32.57 -11.92 2.14
CA THR A 654 33.29 -10.87 2.87
C THR A 654 33.53 -11.27 4.32
N ILE A 655 32.53 -11.86 4.98
CA ILE A 655 32.64 -12.38 6.34
C ILE A 655 33.61 -13.56 6.41
N ASN A 656 33.58 -14.47 5.44
CA ASN A 656 34.55 -15.57 5.37
C ASN A 656 35.99 -15.05 5.21
N ARG A 657 36.19 -14.00 4.42
CA ARG A 657 37.50 -13.33 4.29
C ARG A 657 37.93 -12.67 5.60
N PHE A 658 37.02 -12.03 6.33
CA PHE A 658 37.30 -11.44 7.63
C PHE A 658 37.64 -12.48 8.70
N ALA A 659 36.85 -13.56 8.78
CA ALA A 659 37.04 -14.65 9.73
C ALA A 659 38.25 -15.54 9.38
N GLY A 660 38.68 -15.58 8.12
CA GLY A 660 39.76 -16.46 7.65
C GLY A 660 39.35 -17.93 7.49
N TYR A 661 38.07 -18.24 7.66
CA TYR A 661 37.46 -19.56 7.47
C TYR A 661 36.01 -19.41 7.03
N GLU A 662 35.36 -20.51 6.64
CA GLU A 662 33.94 -20.49 6.30
C GLU A 662 33.07 -20.42 7.56
N VAL A 663 32.29 -19.34 7.67
CA VAL A 663 31.30 -19.12 8.74
C VAL A 663 29.98 -19.79 8.33
N GLU A 664 29.32 -20.47 9.27
CA GLU A 664 28.04 -21.15 9.04
C GLU A 664 26.88 -20.13 8.99
N TRP A 665 25.95 -20.31 8.06
CA TRP A 665 24.75 -19.48 7.91
C TRP A 665 23.50 -20.30 8.14
N HIS A 666 22.72 -19.94 9.14
CA HIS A 666 21.47 -20.59 9.50
C HIS A 666 20.30 -19.63 9.23
N PHE A 667 19.26 -20.10 8.56
CA PHE A 667 18.05 -19.32 8.29
C PHE A 667 16.88 -19.92 9.06
N ALA A 668 16.19 -19.11 9.85
CA ALA A 668 15.05 -19.51 10.65
C ALA A 668 13.76 -18.87 10.14
N ALA A 669 12.62 -19.52 10.38
CA ALA A 669 11.28 -18.94 10.17
C ALA A 669 11.02 -18.41 8.74
N ILE A 670 11.50 -19.13 7.71
CA ILE A 670 11.22 -18.77 6.32
C ILE A 670 9.74 -18.99 6.01
N ALA A 671 9.02 -17.91 5.73
CA ALA A 671 7.58 -17.95 5.46
C ALA A 671 7.24 -18.57 4.09
N THR A 672 8.05 -18.29 3.06
CA THR A 672 7.72 -18.63 1.66
C THR A 672 8.74 -19.59 1.04
N PRO A 673 8.32 -20.70 0.41
CA PRO A 673 9.23 -21.66 -0.26
C PRO A 673 10.15 -21.02 -1.32
N SER A 674 9.67 -19.99 -2.02
CA SER A 674 10.44 -19.25 -3.02
C SER A 674 11.69 -18.59 -2.44
N ILE A 675 11.65 -18.12 -1.18
CA ILE A 675 12.81 -17.52 -0.50
C ILE A 675 13.86 -18.59 -0.23
N ARG A 676 13.43 -19.77 0.26
CA ARG A 676 14.32 -20.91 0.47
C ARG A 676 15.02 -21.31 -0.83
N SER A 677 14.26 -21.39 -1.91
CA SER A 677 14.77 -21.74 -3.25
C SER A 677 15.78 -20.71 -3.76
N ALA A 678 15.50 -19.42 -3.55
CA ALA A 678 16.40 -18.33 -3.89
C ALA A 678 17.71 -18.38 -3.08
N LEU A 679 17.64 -18.70 -1.77
CA LEU A 679 18.82 -18.88 -0.93
C LEU A 679 19.65 -20.09 -1.34
N ILE A 680 19.01 -21.22 -1.64
CA ILE A 680 19.70 -22.43 -2.14
C ILE A 680 20.41 -22.13 -3.47
N THR A 681 19.72 -21.46 -4.39
CA THR A 681 20.28 -21.02 -5.67
C THR A 681 21.44 -20.05 -5.46
N GLY A 682 21.35 -19.20 -4.44
CA GLY A 682 22.40 -18.28 -3.99
C GLY A 682 23.59 -18.95 -3.30
N GLY A 683 23.67 -20.28 -3.24
CA GLY A 683 24.80 -21.00 -2.63
C GLY A 683 24.75 -21.09 -1.10
N PHE A 684 23.57 -20.89 -0.51
CA PHE A 684 23.31 -21.22 0.89
C PHE A 684 22.79 -22.66 1.01
N GLY A 685 23.08 -23.34 2.12
CA GLY A 685 22.65 -24.73 2.34
C GLY A 685 23.62 -25.82 1.84
N SER A 686 24.57 -25.50 0.95
CA SER A 686 25.63 -26.42 0.50
C SER A 686 26.94 -26.30 1.29
N GLN A 687 26.95 -25.50 2.36
CA GLN A 687 28.11 -25.36 3.24
C GLN A 687 28.46 -26.75 3.78
N ALA A 688 29.74 -27.13 3.71
CA ALA A 688 30.16 -28.44 4.16
C ALA A 688 29.95 -28.54 5.68
N GLY A 689 28.78 -29.04 6.10
CA GLY A 689 28.56 -29.38 7.50
C GLY A 689 29.69 -30.32 7.93
N ARG A 690 30.44 -29.96 8.96
CA ARG A 690 31.46 -30.83 9.58
C ARG A 690 30.78 -31.99 10.35
N GLY A 691 29.93 -32.77 9.67
CA GLY A 691 29.21 -33.94 10.17
C GLY A 691 29.72 -35.24 9.53
N PRO A 692 29.62 -36.41 10.21
CA PRO A 692 29.92 -37.68 9.58
C PRO A 692 28.84 -37.95 8.52
N ARG A 693 29.26 -38.06 7.26
CA ARG A 693 28.41 -38.56 6.18
C ARG A 693 28.01 -40.00 6.53
N THR A 694 26.79 -40.21 7.02
CA THR A 694 26.12 -41.50 6.81
C THR A 694 25.77 -41.55 5.32
N GLY A 695 26.29 -42.57 4.65
CA GLY A 695 26.26 -42.68 3.20
C GLY A 695 24.83 -42.73 2.67
N GLU A 696 24.52 -41.83 1.74
CA GLU A 696 24.13 -42.18 0.37
C GLU A 696 24.06 -40.88 -0.46
N LEU A 697 24.94 -40.82 -1.46
CA LEU A 697 24.95 -39.78 -2.50
C LEU A 697 24.68 -40.51 -3.81
N LEU A 698 23.49 -40.29 -4.38
CA LEU A 698 23.33 -40.34 -5.82
C LEU A 698 23.47 -38.91 -6.35
N PRO A 699 24.41 -38.64 -7.27
CA PRO A 699 24.51 -37.33 -7.89
C PRO A 699 23.43 -37.21 -8.98
N VAL A 700 22.60 -36.17 -8.92
CA VAL A 700 21.85 -35.70 -10.10
C VAL A 700 22.77 -34.73 -10.83
N VAL A 701 23.60 -35.26 -11.72
CA VAL A 701 24.16 -34.49 -12.83
C VAL A 701 23.16 -34.62 -13.99
N PRO A 702 22.81 -33.54 -14.70
CA PRO A 702 22.12 -33.71 -15.98
C PRO A 702 23.05 -34.44 -16.94
N VAL A 703 22.57 -35.57 -17.48
CA VAL A 703 23.26 -36.31 -18.53
C VAL A 703 23.36 -35.42 -19.77
N TYR A 704 24.52 -34.81 -19.96
CA TYR A 704 25.02 -34.45 -21.29
C TYR A 704 26.12 -35.47 -21.64
N ARG A 705 25.71 -36.54 -22.33
CA ARG A 705 26.57 -37.34 -23.22
C ARG A 705 27.07 -36.39 -24.32
N ASP A 706 28.32 -36.31 -24.74
CA ASP A 706 29.40 -37.29 -24.82
C ASP A 706 30.75 -36.57 -24.67
N GLY A 707 31.70 -37.23 -24.00
CA GLY A 707 33.13 -36.98 -24.25
C GLY A 707 33.73 -38.23 -24.91
N PRO A 708 34.80 -38.12 -25.71
CA PRO A 708 35.69 -39.24 -25.89
C PRO A 708 36.80 -39.20 -24.83
N GLN A 709 36.98 -40.36 -24.21
CA GLN A 709 37.97 -40.67 -23.19
C GLN A 709 39.41 -40.43 -23.69
N CYS A 710 40.26 -39.87 -22.82
CA CYS A 710 41.70 -40.04 -22.93
C CYS A 710 42.13 -41.22 -22.05
N ASP A 711 42.47 -42.34 -22.68
CA ASP A 711 43.25 -43.41 -22.05
C ASP A 711 44.74 -43.10 -22.21
N VAL A 712 45.47 -43.19 -21.09
CA VAL A 712 46.94 -43.19 -21.08
C VAL A 712 47.40 -44.60 -20.75
N ASN A 713 47.87 -45.34 -21.75
CA ASN A 713 49.26 -45.82 -21.75
C ASN A 713 49.69 -46.57 -23.03
N ASN A 714 50.68 -45.96 -23.67
CA ASN A 714 51.96 -46.54 -24.10
C ASN A 714 52.17 -47.03 -25.56
N LYS A 715 53.23 -46.44 -26.12
CA LYS A 715 54.17 -46.88 -27.18
C LYS A 715 53.98 -46.42 -28.63
N ASP A 716 55.05 -45.73 -29.06
CA ASP A 716 55.70 -45.67 -30.38
C ASP A 716 55.05 -44.90 -31.54
N GLY A 717 55.73 -43.80 -31.92
CA GLY A 717 56.18 -43.64 -33.32
C GLY A 717 55.42 -42.70 -34.26
N LYS A 718 56.00 -41.49 -34.44
CA LYS A 718 56.18 -40.72 -35.70
C LYS A 718 54.96 -40.19 -36.52
N MET A 719 54.99 -38.85 -36.61
CA MET A 719 54.94 -37.98 -37.82
C MET A 719 53.65 -37.77 -38.64
N ASN A 720 53.32 -36.47 -38.74
CA ASN A 720 53.02 -35.65 -39.94
C ASN A 720 51.57 -35.23 -40.28
N ASN A 721 51.44 -33.91 -40.36
CA ASN A 721 50.78 -33.04 -41.36
C ASN A 721 49.25 -32.84 -41.39
N ASP A 722 48.89 -31.56 -41.19
CA ASP A 722 47.74 -30.76 -41.66
C ASP A 722 47.33 -30.99 -43.16
N PRO A 723 46.28 -30.33 -43.76
CA PRO A 723 45.24 -29.38 -43.25
C PRO A 723 43.79 -29.60 -43.82
N GLU A 724 42.88 -28.67 -43.45
CA GLU A 724 41.90 -27.95 -44.33
C GLU A 724 40.39 -28.34 -44.45
N ALA A 725 39.58 -27.26 -44.39
CA ALA A 725 38.39 -26.92 -45.21
C ALA A 725 36.93 -27.15 -44.71
N ASN A 726 36.27 -26.00 -44.46
CA ASN A 726 34.96 -25.51 -44.97
C ASN A 726 33.77 -26.45 -45.24
N GLY A 727 32.55 -26.00 -44.85
CA GLY A 727 31.33 -26.39 -45.57
C GLY A 727 30.00 -26.13 -44.85
N SER A 728 29.15 -25.34 -45.48
CA SER A 728 27.83 -24.87 -45.06
C SER A 728 26.65 -25.80 -45.43
N SER A 729 25.49 -25.51 -44.83
CA SER A 729 24.12 -25.52 -45.39
C SER A 729 23.35 -26.83 -45.70
N SER A 730 22.22 -26.97 -44.99
CA SER A 730 20.84 -27.21 -45.46
C SER A 730 20.37 -28.54 -46.08
N SER A 731 19.19 -28.97 -45.57
CA SER A 731 17.96 -29.40 -46.28
C SER A 731 17.51 -30.87 -46.17
N ASN A 732 16.25 -31.00 -45.73
CA ASN A 732 15.18 -31.97 -46.04
C ASN A 732 15.51 -33.41 -46.47
N SER A 733 14.83 -34.38 -45.85
CA SER A 733 13.77 -35.17 -46.50
C SER A 733 13.10 -36.18 -45.56
N SER A 734 11.91 -36.58 -45.99
CA SER A 734 10.82 -37.31 -45.33
C SER A 734 10.83 -38.83 -45.58
N ASN A 735 9.84 -39.50 -44.97
CA ASN A 735 9.35 -40.90 -45.10
C ASN A 735 9.92 -41.86 -44.04
N GLY A 736 9.17 -42.72 -43.35
CA GLY A 736 7.74 -43.10 -43.37
C GLY A 736 7.59 -44.51 -42.73
N TYR A 737 6.39 -44.82 -42.20
CA TYR A 737 5.89 -46.15 -41.74
C TYR A 737 6.51 -46.71 -40.42
N THR A 738 5.81 -47.30 -39.43
CA THR A 738 4.39 -47.67 -39.20
C THR A 738 4.19 -48.03 -37.71
N ASP A 739 2.95 -47.84 -37.25
CA ASP A 739 2.20 -48.45 -36.13
C ASP A 739 2.86 -49.45 -35.16
N MET A 740 2.64 -49.20 -33.86
CA MET A 740 1.95 -50.15 -32.97
C MET A 740 1.20 -49.37 -31.86
N THR A 741 -0.13 -49.45 -31.93
CA THR A 741 -1.10 -49.06 -30.91
C THR A 741 -1.30 -50.20 -29.90
N ASN A 742 -1.37 -49.87 -28.60
CA ASN A 742 -2.38 -50.35 -27.63
C ASN A 742 -1.90 -50.14 -26.18
N HIS A 743 -2.51 -49.18 -25.48
CA HIS A 743 -3.01 -49.33 -24.09
C HIS A 743 -3.64 -48.01 -23.63
N SER A 744 -4.92 -47.82 -23.95
CA SER A 744 -5.76 -46.76 -23.37
C SER A 744 -7.19 -47.30 -23.21
N SER A 745 -7.49 -47.91 -22.07
CA SER A 745 -8.86 -48.35 -21.73
C SER A 745 -9.09 -48.59 -20.23
N LEU A 746 -8.46 -47.80 -19.35
CA LEU A 746 -8.68 -47.91 -17.89
C LEU A 746 -8.94 -46.60 -17.13
N ASN A 747 -8.75 -45.42 -17.74
CA ASN A 747 -8.93 -44.14 -17.02
C ASN A 747 -10.28 -43.44 -17.23
N GLU A 748 -11.16 -43.94 -18.11
CA GLU A 748 -12.43 -43.25 -18.42
C GLU A 748 -13.63 -43.72 -17.57
N LYS A 749 -13.43 -44.70 -16.69
CA LYS A 749 -14.49 -45.24 -15.81
C LYS A 749 -14.46 -44.74 -14.37
N LEU A 750 -13.41 -44.04 -13.94
CA LEU A 750 -13.28 -43.58 -12.54
C LEU A 750 -13.77 -42.13 -12.33
N ASP A 751 -13.73 -41.30 -13.39
CA ASP A 751 -14.07 -39.87 -13.27
C ASP A 751 -15.59 -39.59 -13.29
N ASN A 752 -16.41 -40.53 -13.76
CA ASN A 752 -17.87 -40.36 -13.82
C ASN A 752 -18.62 -40.80 -12.55
N GLU A 753 -17.95 -41.42 -11.56
CA GLU A 753 -18.59 -41.90 -10.32
C GLU A 753 -18.49 -40.92 -9.15
N ILE A 754 -17.68 -39.86 -9.26
CA ILE A 754 -17.49 -38.85 -8.20
C ILE A 754 -18.49 -37.68 -8.33
N ASP A 755 -19.02 -37.41 -9.52
CA ASP A 755 -19.92 -36.26 -9.76
C ASP A 755 -21.41 -36.51 -9.47
N LEU A 756 -21.81 -37.72 -9.04
CA LEU A 756 -23.22 -38.04 -8.76
C LEU A 756 -23.63 -38.09 -7.28
N SER A 757 -22.72 -37.82 -6.33
CA SER A 757 -23.00 -37.93 -4.88
C SER A 757 -23.18 -36.60 -4.11
N ILE A 758 -23.11 -35.44 -4.77
CA ILE A 758 -23.28 -34.11 -4.11
C ILE A 758 -24.64 -33.43 -4.42
N SER A 759 -25.68 -34.18 -4.76
CA SER A 759 -27.00 -33.60 -5.12
C SER A 759 -28.20 -34.02 -4.25
N LYS A 760 -27.99 -34.63 -3.07
CA LYS A 760 -29.09 -34.91 -2.14
C LYS A 760 -28.69 -34.73 -0.68
N MET A 761 -29.10 -33.61 -0.07
CA MET A 761 -29.71 -33.60 1.28
C MET A 761 -30.45 -32.27 1.54
N PRO A 762 -31.58 -32.30 2.27
CA PRO A 762 -32.56 -31.21 2.29
C PRO A 762 -32.28 -30.15 3.37
N SER A 763 -32.89 -28.99 3.14
CA SER A 763 -33.05 -27.82 4.01
C SER A 763 -33.59 -28.13 5.41
N ILE A 764 -32.96 -27.58 6.45
CA ILE A 764 -33.60 -27.33 7.75
C ILE A 764 -33.24 -25.92 8.23
N GLN A 765 -34.28 -25.08 8.33
CA GLN A 765 -34.29 -23.82 9.08
C GLN A 765 -34.24 -24.10 10.58
N SER A 766 -33.48 -23.32 11.34
CA SER A 766 -33.98 -22.76 12.62
C SER A 766 -33.12 -21.58 13.07
N HIS A 767 -33.84 -20.51 13.43
CA HIS A 767 -33.36 -19.35 14.17
C HIS A 767 -32.90 -19.75 15.57
N HIS A 768 -31.82 -19.15 16.07
CA HIS A 768 -31.84 -18.43 17.35
C HIS A 768 -30.56 -17.58 17.52
N GLU A 769 -30.81 -16.32 17.88
CA GLU A 769 -29.84 -15.31 18.29
C GLU A 769 -29.13 -15.71 19.59
N HIS A 770 -27.82 -15.45 19.69
CA HIS A 770 -27.22 -14.96 20.92
C HIS A 770 -25.95 -14.15 20.61
N GLU A 771 -25.97 -12.91 21.08
CA GLU A 771 -24.86 -11.97 21.12
C GLU A 771 -23.63 -12.56 21.83
N GLN A 772 -22.43 -12.29 21.30
CA GLN A 772 -21.24 -12.06 22.12
C GLN A 772 -20.17 -11.27 21.36
N HIS A 773 -19.59 -10.30 22.06
CA HIS A 773 -18.63 -9.28 21.62
C HIS A 773 -17.35 -9.82 20.97
N PRO A 774 -16.66 -9.02 20.12
CA PRO A 774 -15.41 -9.41 19.48
C PRO A 774 -14.24 -9.26 20.47
N ALA A 775 -13.63 -10.38 20.87
CA ALA A 775 -12.30 -10.39 21.48
C ALA A 775 -11.23 -10.20 20.38
N SER A 776 -10.34 -9.26 20.64
CA SER A 776 -9.20 -8.86 19.81
C SER A 776 -8.32 -10.05 19.38
N ILE A 777 -8.04 -10.14 18.09
CA ILE A 777 -7.00 -11.01 17.53
C ILE A 777 -5.64 -10.35 17.81
N SER A 778 -5.01 -10.76 18.91
CA SER A 778 -3.59 -10.59 19.17
C SER A 778 -3.09 -11.86 19.84
N ASN A 779 -1.97 -12.39 19.33
CA ASN A 779 -1.28 -13.62 19.73
C ASN A 779 -1.78 -14.91 19.06
N CYS A 780 -0.99 -15.35 18.08
CA CYS A 780 -0.83 -16.77 17.78
C CYS A 780 0.63 -17.05 17.41
N SER A 781 1.51 -17.01 18.40
CA SER A 781 2.60 -17.99 18.48
C SER A 781 1.96 -19.32 18.88
N ARG A 782 1.39 -20.04 17.90
CA ARG A 782 0.75 -21.33 18.16
C ARG A 782 1.83 -22.38 18.30
N MET A 783 2.19 -22.66 19.55
CA MET A 783 2.88 -23.88 19.95
C MET A 783 2.05 -25.07 19.47
N SER A 784 2.59 -25.83 18.52
CA SER A 784 1.89 -26.98 17.92
C SER A 784 1.97 -28.18 18.85
N TYR A 785 0.95 -28.39 19.68
CA TYR A 785 0.73 -29.66 20.39
C TYR A 785 -0.28 -30.51 19.60
N VAL A 786 0.08 -31.77 19.34
CA VAL A 786 -0.87 -32.77 18.84
C VAL A 786 -1.60 -33.32 20.07
N ILE A 787 -2.84 -32.90 20.28
CA ILE A 787 -3.71 -33.49 21.32
C ILE A 787 -4.42 -34.67 20.67
N ASN A 788 -4.15 -35.89 21.13
CA ASN A 788 -4.96 -37.05 20.82
C ASN A 788 -5.76 -37.43 22.06
N VAL A 789 -7.08 -37.51 21.92
CA VAL A 789 -7.97 -37.99 22.97
C VAL A 789 -8.39 -39.38 22.56
N ASP A 790 -7.76 -40.39 23.15
CA ASP A 790 -8.26 -41.76 22.99
C ASP A 790 -9.55 -41.92 23.81
N GLY A 791 -10.46 -42.79 23.34
CA GLY A 791 -11.84 -42.96 23.82
C GLY A 791 -12.03 -43.38 25.29
N HIS A 792 -10.98 -43.31 26.11
CA HIS A 792 -10.99 -43.52 27.56
C HIS A 792 -10.55 -42.28 28.38
N GLY A 793 -10.33 -41.13 27.76
CA GLY A 793 -10.15 -39.86 28.48
C GLY A 793 -8.82 -39.70 29.23
N GLN A 794 -7.80 -40.50 28.93
CA GLN A 794 -6.42 -40.24 29.38
C GLN A 794 -5.66 -39.45 28.31
N VAL A 795 -5.04 -38.35 28.74
CA VAL A 795 -4.14 -37.54 27.94
C VAL A 795 -2.74 -38.12 28.10
N GLU A 796 -2.25 -38.86 27.11
CA GLU A 796 -0.84 -39.28 27.07
C GLU A 796 0.01 -38.17 26.45
N TYR A 797 1.01 -37.71 27.22
CA TYR A 797 2.06 -36.82 26.73
C TYR A 797 3.18 -37.64 26.12
N TYR A 798 3.34 -37.58 24.80
CA TYR A 798 4.51 -38.15 24.14
C TYR A 798 5.66 -37.13 24.17
N PRO A 799 6.88 -37.51 24.60
CA PRO A 799 8.07 -36.70 24.32
C PRO A 799 8.20 -36.53 22.80
N ARG A 800 8.70 -35.35 22.39
CA ARG A 800 8.88 -34.94 20.98
C ARG A 800 9.33 -36.14 20.14
N LEU A 801 8.49 -36.57 19.20
CA LEU A 801 8.91 -37.50 18.13
C LEU A 801 10.20 -36.96 17.53
N ASP A 802 11.25 -37.78 17.52
CA ASP A 802 12.42 -37.61 16.67
C ASP A 802 11.92 -37.31 15.25
N ARG A 803 11.95 -36.02 14.88
CA ARG A 803 11.47 -35.54 13.59
C ARG A 803 12.53 -35.89 12.54
N GLY A 804 12.52 -37.13 12.08
CA GLY A 804 12.89 -37.46 10.70
C GLY A 804 11.83 -36.95 9.72
N LEU A 805 11.54 -35.65 9.75
CA LEU A 805 10.79 -34.97 8.70
C LEU A 805 11.78 -34.59 7.59
N PRO A 806 11.35 -34.52 6.31
CA PRO A 806 12.24 -34.36 5.15
C PRO A 806 12.82 -32.94 5.04
N ILE A 807 13.51 -32.48 6.08
CA ILE A 807 14.41 -31.32 6.09
C ILE A 807 15.87 -31.80 5.95
N ASP A 808 16.12 -33.10 6.09
CA ASP A 808 17.43 -33.77 6.00
C ASP A 808 18.21 -33.53 4.69
N ARG A 809 17.63 -32.86 3.68
CA ARG A 809 18.39 -32.41 2.50
C ARG A 809 19.27 -31.18 2.75
N TYR A 810 18.95 -30.30 3.72
CA TYR A 810 19.73 -29.07 3.96
C TYR A 810 19.72 -28.65 5.45
N PRO A 811 20.80 -28.88 6.23
CA PRO A 811 20.84 -28.69 7.69
C PRO A 811 20.84 -27.22 8.17
N PHE A 812 20.83 -26.27 7.23
CA PHE A 812 20.97 -24.84 7.49
C PHE A 812 19.64 -24.06 7.45
N PHE A 813 18.53 -24.74 7.17
CA PHE A 813 17.19 -24.14 7.12
C PHE A 813 16.31 -24.72 8.22
N HIS A 814 15.80 -23.83 9.08
CA HIS A 814 15.12 -24.19 10.33
C HIS A 814 13.72 -23.59 10.36
N TRP A 815 12.78 -24.34 10.94
CA TRP A 815 11.42 -23.83 11.15
C TRP A 815 11.36 -22.80 12.28
N ASP A 816 12.08 -23.08 13.36
CA ASP A 816 12.12 -22.22 14.55
C ASP A 816 13.51 -21.59 14.72
N LEU A 817 13.53 -20.41 15.31
CA LEU A 817 14.75 -19.69 15.65
C LEU A 817 15.55 -20.44 16.72
N GLU A 818 14.87 -21.08 17.68
CA GLU A 818 15.55 -21.87 18.72
C GLU A 818 16.31 -23.06 18.12
N ASP A 819 15.72 -23.78 17.17
CA ASP A 819 16.37 -24.89 16.47
C ASP A 819 17.60 -24.42 15.67
N ALA A 820 17.47 -23.26 15.00
CA ALA A 820 18.58 -22.66 14.27
C ALA A 820 19.77 -22.30 15.16
N VAL A 821 19.49 -21.69 16.32
CA VAL A 821 20.51 -21.31 17.29
C VAL A 821 21.12 -22.53 17.97
N ARG A 822 20.31 -23.54 18.31
CA ARG A 822 20.81 -24.82 18.83
C ARG A 822 21.76 -25.46 17.82
N ALA A 823 21.35 -25.60 16.56
CA ALA A 823 22.19 -26.15 15.50
C ALA A 823 23.50 -25.37 15.32
N ALA A 824 23.44 -24.04 15.32
CA ALA A 824 24.61 -23.16 15.28
C ALA A 824 25.52 -23.26 16.53
N SER A 825 24.97 -23.73 17.66
CA SER A 825 25.69 -23.91 18.93
C SER A 825 26.25 -25.32 19.14
N TYR A 826 25.86 -26.31 18.33
CA TYR A 826 26.29 -27.72 18.44
C TYR A 826 27.57 -28.05 17.65
N THR A 827 28.11 -27.09 16.90
CA THR A 827 29.44 -27.20 16.29
C THR A 827 30.67 -27.31 17.23
N PRO A 828 30.64 -27.07 18.56
CA PRO A 828 31.86 -26.97 19.36
C PRO A 828 32.42 -28.30 19.90
N LYS A 829 31.78 -29.46 19.70
CA LYS A 829 32.29 -30.72 20.31
C LYS A 829 33.36 -31.49 19.51
N ARG A 830 33.85 -30.99 18.37
CA ARG A 830 34.80 -31.74 17.53
C ARG A 830 36.24 -31.24 17.48
N GLU A 831 36.55 -30.06 18.03
CA GLU A 831 37.92 -29.51 18.00
C GLU A 831 38.75 -29.81 19.27
N SER A 832 38.19 -30.40 20.33
CA SER A 832 38.95 -30.75 21.54
C SER A 832 39.60 -32.15 21.52
N ASN A 833 39.44 -32.93 20.45
CA ASN A 833 40.00 -34.28 20.31
C ASN A 833 41.12 -34.39 19.27
N SER A 834 41.66 -33.25 18.80
CA SER A 834 42.86 -33.21 17.97
C SER A 834 43.91 -32.32 18.62
N SER A 835 44.39 -32.76 19.78
CA SER A 835 45.69 -32.38 20.33
C SER A 835 46.75 -33.37 19.86
#